data_AF-A0A8C0GM32-F1
#
_entry.id   AF-A0A8C0GM32-F1
#
_cell.length_a   1.000
_cell.length_b   1.000
_cell.length_c   1.000
_cell.angle_alpha   90.00
_cell.angle_beta   90.00
_cell.angle_gamma   90.00
#
_symmetry.space_group_name_H-M   'P 1'
#
loop_
_entity.id
_entity.type
_entity.pdbx_description
1 polymer ?
#
loop_
_entity_poly.entity_id
_entity_poly.type
_entity_poly.pdbx_seq_one_letter_code
_entity_poly.pdbx_strand_id
1 'polypeptide(L)'
;METKQGLRPPASLFSLQNLPEDHQQLTQCDPVANGRVSESHAAELQDKIQQYDATNKLLQEKLNEMNFELKSIQEASQRQDRTIQCLNEALKSKESETEELYHVIEGQNETIGKLRDMLHRSQLGHLQTSEGPSPSQQQQQQHMALLDLQNTLFCTQLEMQKLKRAQWQKEHQLAEARRTTQLLEAAVQEEQQLKEVSWKHNQELRGVVQQVQAELQGKVQELRALEGEKCCEIRAQEQRVQRLSQRLAHKEQLLQESWELLQRRQSLEKNPAVTDAMLEKLQQRIKDRDAALERAIDEKFCAVEEKEQELQHLHLSVREREYDLERLRSVLSSNEATIHSMESLLKAKTLELEQVTATCQNLQWLKEEVEAKSSCWQKEQEGIIQQLQTSLHDRNKEVEVRPMLLAAVLPAILSWMGSLSTTAGPLGHLPCVSVTLWAVVSSPGLLETAAELEKELINAREELELMARKERESRLELSSLQSLVTAQEEELQVQASDIESLTRNIQSKEDLIKDLQMQLVDPEEIPAVERLTQEVLVLREKVAKAESRGQEATGNRQQQLLLTLEGLVVEKSCLNEALQAERQLYSSLVKFHAHPDSPERGQTLQVELEGVQALRGRLEESLGRSMEHLRRLETLGTFGGGEQQSVRVLPQHAF
;
A
#
# COMPACT_ATOMS: atom_id res chain seq x y z
N MET A 1 -3.92 1.00 38.74
CA MET A 1 -4.79 2.08 39.22
C MET A 1 -4.62 3.23 38.25
N GLU A 2 -5.53 3.36 37.28
CA GLU A 2 -5.85 4.61 36.59
C GLU A 2 -7.08 4.31 35.72
N THR A 3 -8.02 5.24 35.76
CA THR A 3 -9.46 5.02 35.63
C THR A 3 -9.93 4.98 34.18
N LYS A 4 -10.50 3.84 33.76
CA LYS A 4 -11.42 3.74 32.62
C LYS A 4 -12.74 4.43 32.97
N GLN A 5 -13.14 5.45 32.22
CA GLN A 5 -14.54 5.87 32.15
C GLN A 5 -15.03 5.68 30.72
N GLY A 6 -15.77 4.59 30.51
CA GLY A 6 -16.58 4.39 29.32
C GLY A 6 -17.86 5.22 29.44
N LEU A 7 -18.12 6.05 28.42
CA LEU A 7 -19.42 6.69 28.23
C LEU A 7 -20.22 5.82 27.25
N ARG A 8 -21.17 5.09 27.83
CA ARG A 8 -22.23 4.34 27.16
C ARG A 8 -23.36 5.31 26.79
N PRO A 9 -23.84 5.37 25.54
CA PRO A 9 -25.11 6.04 25.25
C PRO A 9 -26.28 5.08 25.59
N PRO A 10 -27.39 5.54 26.19
CA PRO A 10 -28.59 4.73 26.31
C PRO A 10 -29.42 4.87 25.03
N ALA A 11 -29.77 3.72 24.46
CA ALA A 11 -30.85 3.58 23.50
C ALA A 11 -32.17 3.28 24.25
N SER A 12 -33.27 3.50 23.53
CA SER A 12 -34.67 3.09 23.81
C SER A 12 -35.52 4.06 24.63
N LEU A 13 -36.82 4.23 24.37
CA LEU A 13 -37.73 3.79 23.31
C LEU A 13 -39.04 4.60 23.53
N PHE A 14 -39.77 4.81 22.44
CA PHE A 14 -41.21 5.06 22.35
C PHE A 14 -42.03 4.99 23.67
N SER A 15 -42.76 6.07 23.95
CA SER A 15 -43.98 6.03 24.76
C SER A 15 -45.07 6.80 24.05
N LEU A 16 -45.77 6.09 23.17
CA LEU A 16 -47.14 6.40 22.77
C LEU A 16 -48.04 6.01 23.94
N GLN A 17 -48.67 6.99 24.60
CA GLN A 17 -49.86 6.75 25.40
C GLN A 17 -50.93 7.79 25.10
N ASN A 18 -52.00 7.27 24.51
CA ASN A 18 -53.33 7.82 24.29
C ASN A 18 -53.84 8.69 25.46
N LEU A 19 -54.57 9.76 25.15
CA LEU A 19 -55.85 10.15 25.79
C LEU A 19 -56.56 11.22 24.94
N PRO A 20 -57.88 11.41 25.08
CA PRO A 20 -58.80 11.43 23.94
C PRO A 20 -59.29 12.83 23.54
N GLU A 21 -59.93 12.83 22.37
CA GLU A 21 -60.71 13.89 21.75
C GLU A 21 -61.75 14.50 22.71
N ASP A 22 -61.78 15.83 22.78
CA ASP A 22 -62.99 16.58 23.13
C ASP A 22 -63.22 17.65 22.05
N HIS A 23 -64.29 17.45 21.29
CA HIS A 23 -64.87 18.49 20.44
C HIS A 23 -65.71 19.43 21.31
N GLN A 24 -65.41 20.73 21.30
CA GLN A 24 -66.45 21.74 21.49
C GLN A 24 -66.19 22.98 20.62
N GLN A 25 -67.22 23.26 19.83
CA GLN A 25 -67.38 24.31 18.84
C GLN A 25 -67.27 25.71 19.46
N LEU A 26 -66.71 26.69 18.72
CA LEU A 26 -67.39 27.98 18.48
C LEU A 26 -66.61 28.92 17.55
N THR A 27 -67.30 29.30 16.47
CA THR A 27 -67.31 30.61 15.79
C THR A 27 -66.37 30.88 14.62
N GLN A 28 -67.04 31.17 13.50
CA GLN A 28 -66.57 31.62 12.20
C GLN A 28 -65.86 32.98 12.26
N CYS A 29 -64.71 33.07 11.58
CA CYS A 29 -64.23 34.25 10.86
C CYS A 29 -63.38 33.74 9.68
N ASP A 30 -63.69 34.19 8.46
CA ASP A 30 -63.09 33.74 7.20
C ASP A 30 -61.53 33.78 7.19
N PRO A 31 -60.81 32.66 6.94
CA PRO A 31 -59.35 32.64 6.90
C PRO A 31 -58.76 32.38 5.50
N VAL A 32 -59.52 32.55 4.41
CA VAL A 32 -59.10 32.05 3.09
C VAL A 32 -57.94 32.86 2.46
N ALA A 33 -57.71 34.10 2.90
CA ALA A 33 -56.60 34.94 2.42
C ALA A 33 -55.37 34.98 3.37
N ASN A 34 -55.58 34.96 4.69
CA ASN A 34 -54.46 34.98 5.66
C ASN A 34 -53.83 33.59 5.87
N GLY A 35 -54.59 32.51 5.71
CA GLY A 35 -54.05 31.14 5.85
C GLY A 35 -53.01 30.78 4.78
N ARG A 36 -53.18 31.26 3.53
CA ARG A 36 -52.24 30.99 2.44
C ARG A 36 -50.91 31.74 2.59
N VAL A 37 -50.93 32.93 3.19
CA VAL A 37 -49.71 33.69 3.50
C VAL A 37 -48.98 33.09 4.70
N SER A 38 -49.70 32.64 5.71
CA SER A 38 -49.12 31.92 6.86
C SER A 38 -48.58 30.53 6.48
N GLU A 39 -49.24 29.79 5.59
CA GLU A 39 -48.76 28.51 5.07
C GLU A 39 -47.55 28.69 4.12
N SER A 40 -47.53 29.72 3.28
CA SER A 40 -46.37 29.99 2.42
C SER A 40 -45.15 30.44 3.24
N HIS A 41 -45.35 31.29 4.26
CA HIS A 41 -44.27 31.66 5.17
C HIS A 41 -43.80 30.50 6.06
N ALA A 42 -44.71 29.62 6.49
CA ALA A 42 -44.34 28.41 7.22
C ALA A 42 -43.51 27.46 6.34
N ALA A 43 -43.88 27.28 5.08
CA ALA A 43 -43.13 26.47 4.12
C ALA A 43 -41.74 27.08 3.81
N GLU A 44 -41.65 28.39 3.60
CA GLU A 44 -40.36 29.08 3.40
C GLU A 44 -39.45 29.00 4.62
N LEU A 45 -40.00 29.06 5.84
CA LEU A 45 -39.24 28.87 7.07
C LEU A 45 -38.78 27.41 7.20
N GLN A 46 -39.62 26.45 6.83
CA GLN A 46 -39.28 25.03 6.82
C GLN A 46 -38.12 24.73 5.85
N ASP A 47 -38.17 25.29 4.64
CA ASP A 47 -37.10 25.14 3.63
C ASP A 47 -35.80 25.80 4.08
N LYS A 48 -35.88 26.97 4.72
CA LYS A 48 -34.71 27.62 5.33
C LYS A 48 -34.12 26.78 6.46
N ILE A 49 -34.94 26.20 7.33
CA ILE A 49 -34.49 25.30 8.39
C ILE A 49 -33.80 24.07 7.78
N GLN A 50 -34.39 23.44 6.75
CA GLN A 50 -33.77 22.31 6.08
C GLN A 50 -32.45 22.67 5.38
N GLN A 51 -32.36 23.85 4.78
CA GLN A 51 -31.10 24.38 4.23
C GLN A 51 -30.07 24.62 5.34
N TYR A 52 -30.45 25.22 6.46
CA TYR A 52 -29.55 25.40 7.59
C TYR A 52 -29.08 24.06 8.16
N ASP A 53 -29.96 23.06 8.25
CA ASP A 53 -29.61 21.70 8.69
C ASP A 53 -28.66 21.00 7.71
N ALA A 54 -28.86 21.16 6.40
CA ALA A 54 -27.97 20.62 5.38
C ALA A 54 -26.59 21.29 5.42
N THR A 55 -26.54 22.62 5.54
CA THR A 55 -25.28 23.35 5.67
C THR A 55 -24.54 23.03 6.98
N ASN A 56 -25.26 22.88 8.10
CA ASN A 56 -24.68 22.44 9.37
C ASN A 56 -24.11 21.02 9.28
N LYS A 57 -24.81 20.09 8.63
CA LYS A 57 -24.28 18.74 8.38
C LYS A 57 -22.98 18.77 7.57
N LEU A 58 -22.94 19.56 6.49
CA LEU A 58 -21.74 19.71 5.68
C LEU A 58 -20.58 20.34 6.46
N LEU A 59 -20.85 21.35 7.30
CA LEU A 59 -19.84 21.95 8.17
C LEU A 59 -19.35 20.97 9.23
N GLN A 60 -20.23 20.13 9.78
CA GLN A 60 -19.89 19.07 10.72
C GLN A 60 -18.97 18.02 10.07
N GLU A 61 -19.29 17.61 8.83
CA GLU A 61 -18.47 16.71 8.03
C GLU A 61 -17.08 17.31 7.75
N LYS A 62 -17.02 18.58 7.34
CA LYS A 62 -15.75 19.29 7.11
C LYS A 62 -14.92 19.43 8.39
N LEU A 63 -15.56 19.66 9.54
CA LEU A 63 -14.89 19.69 10.83
C LEU A 63 -14.34 18.32 11.21
N ASN A 64 -15.08 17.24 10.92
CA ASN A 64 -14.63 15.88 11.14
C ASN A 64 -13.46 15.49 10.22
N GLU A 65 -13.51 15.88 8.94
CA GLU A 65 -12.41 15.70 7.99
C GLU A 65 -11.14 16.42 8.48
N MET A 66 -11.22 17.70 8.82
CA MET A 66 -10.06 18.43 9.35
C MET A 66 -9.54 17.82 10.66
N ASN A 67 -10.42 17.34 11.55
CA ASN A 67 -10.00 16.65 12.77
C ASN A 67 -9.28 15.32 12.47
N PHE A 68 -9.69 14.60 11.43
CA PHE A 68 -9.02 13.38 10.98
C PHE A 68 -7.64 13.69 10.38
N GLU A 69 -7.55 14.72 9.52
CA GLU A 69 -6.29 15.18 8.95
C GLU A 69 -5.31 15.66 10.03
N LEU A 70 -5.79 16.44 11.01
CA LEU A 70 -4.97 16.90 12.13
C LEU A 70 -4.44 15.74 12.97
N LYS A 71 -5.26 14.72 13.25
CA LYS A 71 -4.81 13.50 13.95
C LYS A 71 -3.78 12.73 13.13
N SER A 72 -4.01 12.59 11.83
CA SER A 72 -3.07 11.91 10.92
C SER A 72 -1.71 12.62 10.89
N ILE A 73 -1.70 13.96 10.76
CA ILE A 73 -0.49 14.77 10.81
C ILE A 73 0.19 14.66 12.19
N GLN A 74 -0.58 14.68 13.27
CA GLN A 74 -0.04 14.56 14.62
C GLN A 74 0.60 13.19 14.85
N GLU A 75 -0.01 12.11 14.38
CA GLU A 75 0.59 10.77 14.44
C GLU A 75 1.85 10.67 13.56
N ALA A 76 1.85 11.28 12.37
CA ALA A 76 3.03 11.34 11.51
C ALA A 76 4.19 12.12 12.18
N SER A 77 3.90 13.24 12.83
CA SER A 77 4.88 14.00 13.64
C SER A 77 5.43 13.14 14.78
N GLN A 78 4.57 12.44 15.53
CA GLN A 78 5.03 11.56 16.60
C GLN A 78 5.91 10.41 16.08
N ARG A 79 5.61 9.84 14.91
CA ARG A 79 6.46 8.82 14.27
C ARG A 79 7.82 9.41 13.85
N GLN A 80 7.85 10.65 13.37
CA GLN A 80 9.10 11.36 13.08
C GLN A 80 9.91 11.64 14.35
N ASP A 81 9.27 12.08 15.43
CA ASP A 81 9.94 12.35 16.72
C ASP A 81 10.57 11.07 17.30
N ARG A 82 9.86 9.92 17.23
CA ARG A 82 10.42 8.62 17.61
C ARG A 82 11.64 8.27 16.78
N THR A 83 11.58 8.46 15.46
CA THR A 83 12.72 8.23 14.56
C THR A 83 13.91 9.12 14.92
N ILE A 84 13.68 10.41 15.16
CA ILE A 84 14.71 11.37 15.58
C ILE A 84 15.32 10.94 16.91
N GLN A 85 14.51 10.48 17.86
CA GLN A 85 14.99 9.98 19.14
C GLN A 85 15.90 8.76 18.96
N CYS A 86 15.49 7.75 18.17
CA CYS A 86 16.32 6.57 17.88
C CYS A 86 17.64 6.95 17.20
N LEU A 87 17.61 7.90 16.26
CA LEU A 87 18.82 8.39 15.60
C LEU A 87 19.74 9.14 16.58
N ASN A 88 19.19 9.92 17.51
CA ASN A 88 19.97 10.60 18.54
C ASN A 88 20.61 9.62 19.53
N GLU A 89 19.91 8.55 19.89
CA GLU A 89 20.45 7.49 20.74
C GLU A 89 21.58 6.72 20.04
N ALA A 90 21.42 6.43 18.75
CA ALA A 90 22.47 5.83 17.93
C ALA A 90 23.69 6.76 17.77
N LEU A 91 23.47 8.07 17.59
CA LEU A 91 24.53 9.08 17.54
C LEU A 91 25.32 9.11 18.85
N LYS A 92 24.64 9.19 20.00
CA LYS A 92 25.29 9.18 21.33
C LYS A 92 26.09 7.91 21.57
N SER A 93 25.58 6.75 21.14
CA SER A 93 26.33 5.50 21.20
C SER A 93 27.60 5.57 20.36
N LYS A 94 27.53 6.11 19.14
CA LYS A 94 28.71 6.31 18.28
C LYS A 94 29.69 7.33 18.85
N GLU A 95 29.21 8.41 19.46
CA GLU A 95 30.04 9.38 20.17
C GLU A 95 30.80 8.72 21.33
N SER A 96 30.12 7.90 22.15
CA SER A 96 30.79 7.16 23.23
C SER A 96 31.83 6.15 22.70
N GLU A 97 31.53 5.45 21.60
CA GLU A 97 32.48 4.54 20.95
C GLU A 97 33.72 5.32 20.44
N THR A 98 33.53 6.52 19.91
CA THR A 98 34.67 7.37 19.51
C THR A 98 35.49 7.86 20.70
N GLU A 99 34.85 8.25 21.81
CA GLU A 99 35.55 8.65 23.05
C GLU A 99 36.39 7.49 23.63
N GLU A 100 35.85 6.27 23.62
CA GLU A 100 36.58 5.08 24.02
C GLU A 100 37.80 4.83 23.12
N LEU A 101 37.65 4.98 21.80
CA LEU A 101 38.77 4.87 20.87
C LEU A 101 39.85 5.93 21.12
N TYR A 102 39.47 7.17 21.44
CA TYR A 102 40.42 8.21 21.85
C TYR A 102 41.20 7.80 23.10
N HIS A 103 40.53 7.28 24.14
CA HIS A 103 41.20 6.80 25.34
C HIS A 103 42.14 5.61 25.09
N VAL A 104 41.79 4.70 24.17
CA VAL A 104 42.67 3.60 23.76
C VAL A 104 43.92 4.14 23.06
N ILE A 105 43.77 5.11 22.16
CA ILE A 105 44.90 5.74 21.45
C ILE A 105 45.81 6.47 22.46
N GLU A 106 45.25 7.19 23.42
CA GLU A 106 46.02 7.83 24.50
C GLU A 106 46.81 6.81 25.32
N GLY A 107 46.17 5.72 25.76
CA GLY A 107 46.84 4.65 26.48
C GLY A 107 47.96 3.98 25.67
N GLN A 108 47.76 3.78 24.37
CA GLN A 108 48.80 3.28 23.47
C GLN A 108 49.96 4.28 23.36
N ASN A 109 49.69 5.57 23.20
CA ASN A 109 50.73 6.61 23.15
C ASN A 109 51.55 6.67 24.45
N GLU A 110 50.93 6.50 25.62
CA GLU A 110 51.64 6.38 26.89
C GLU A 110 52.56 5.15 26.94
N THR A 111 52.10 4.00 26.45
CA THR A 111 52.93 2.79 26.42
C THR A 111 54.12 2.95 25.48
N ILE A 112 53.92 3.59 24.32
CA ILE A 112 55.00 3.93 23.39
C ILE A 112 56.00 4.89 24.05
N GLY A 113 55.52 5.88 24.83
CA GLY A 113 56.38 6.76 25.62
C GLY A 113 57.23 6.00 26.64
N LYS A 114 56.62 5.11 27.43
CA LYS A 114 57.32 4.26 28.40
C LYS A 114 58.35 3.35 27.74
N LEU A 115 58.04 2.77 26.58
CA LEU A 115 58.98 1.95 25.81
C LEU A 115 60.17 2.77 25.28
N ARG A 116 59.93 3.98 24.78
CA ARG A 116 61.01 4.91 24.39
C ARG A 116 61.92 5.25 25.58
N ASP A 117 61.34 5.51 26.76
CA ASP A 117 62.12 5.79 27.97
C ASP A 117 62.93 4.57 28.47
N MET A 118 62.38 3.36 28.34
CA MET A 118 63.11 2.13 28.69
C MET A 118 64.24 1.84 27.71
N LEU A 119 64.04 2.09 26.41
CA LEU A 119 65.09 1.98 25.40
C LEU A 119 66.24 2.94 25.70
N HIS A 120 65.94 4.20 26.01
CA HIS A 120 66.93 5.19 26.41
C HIS A 120 67.69 4.77 27.69
N ARG A 121 67.00 4.22 28.69
CA ARG A 121 67.62 3.69 29.92
C ARG A 121 68.51 2.46 29.66
N SER A 122 68.09 1.55 28.78
CA SER A 122 68.86 0.36 28.40
C SER A 122 70.14 0.74 27.64
N GLN A 123 70.06 1.73 26.75
CA GLN A 123 71.22 2.27 26.03
C GLN A 123 72.21 2.97 26.98
N LEU A 124 71.71 3.65 28.01
CA LEU A 124 72.55 4.23 29.07
C LEU A 124 73.19 3.16 29.98
N GLY A 125 72.50 2.05 30.25
CA GLY A 125 73.02 0.94 31.07
C GLY A 125 74.12 0.12 30.40
N HIS A 126 74.06 -0.07 29.07
CA HIS A 126 75.10 -0.80 28.32
C HIS A 126 76.43 -0.06 28.23
N LEU A 127 76.44 1.27 28.44
CA LEU A 127 77.67 2.06 28.51
C LEU A 127 78.38 1.96 29.87
N GLN A 128 77.82 1.25 30.86
CA GLN A 128 78.36 1.17 32.23
C GLN A 128 78.85 -0.20 32.69
N THR A 129 78.80 -1.26 31.86
CA THR A 129 79.29 -2.60 32.25
C THR A 129 80.27 -3.16 31.24
N SER A 130 81.55 -2.82 31.41
CA SER A 130 82.69 -3.48 30.77
C SER A 130 83.76 -3.69 31.84
N GLU A 131 83.97 -4.94 32.28
CA GLU A 131 85.28 -5.57 32.60
C GLU A 131 85.13 -6.91 33.37
N GLY A 132 85.90 -7.94 32.96
CA GLY A 132 86.36 -9.06 33.82
C GLY A 132 85.87 -10.50 33.50
N PRO A 133 86.75 -11.51 33.25
CA PRO A 133 86.37 -12.87 32.85
C PRO A 133 86.49 -13.99 33.92
N SER A 134 85.51 -14.93 33.91
CA SER A 134 85.45 -16.33 34.47
C SER A 134 85.53 -16.55 36.01
N PRO A 135 84.99 -17.64 36.65
CA PRO A 135 84.35 -18.87 36.15
C PRO A 135 82.97 -19.20 36.82
N SER A 136 81.87 -19.34 36.06
CA SER A 136 80.60 -19.86 36.62
C SER A 136 79.56 -20.24 35.55
N GLN A 137 79.93 -21.02 34.53
CA GLN A 137 79.01 -21.38 33.44
C GLN A 137 77.75 -22.14 33.92
N GLN A 138 77.88 -23.00 34.94
CA GLN A 138 76.76 -23.78 35.49
C GLN A 138 75.85 -22.96 36.42
N GLN A 139 76.42 -22.01 37.19
CA GLN A 139 75.65 -21.09 38.04
C GLN A 139 74.96 -20.00 37.19
N GLN A 140 75.60 -19.60 36.09
CA GLN A 140 75.03 -18.69 35.10
C GLN A 140 73.90 -19.37 34.29
N GLN A 141 74.02 -20.66 33.93
CA GLN A 141 72.93 -21.43 33.31
C GLN A 141 71.72 -21.62 34.23
N GLN A 142 71.93 -21.92 35.52
CA GLN A 142 70.82 -22.00 36.48
C GLN A 142 70.16 -20.64 36.72
N HIS A 143 70.95 -19.57 36.76
CA HIS A 143 70.41 -18.22 36.89
C HIS A 143 69.64 -17.80 35.63
N MET A 144 70.15 -18.13 34.44
CA MET A 144 69.44 -17.91 33.17
C MET A 144 68.14 -18.70 33.10
N ALA A 145 68.14 -19.99 33.48
CA ALA A 145 66.92 -20.80 33.50
C ALA A 145 65.86 -20.28 34.49
N LEU A 146 66.29 -19.78 35.66
CA LEU A 146 65.38 -19.14 36.62
C LEU A 146 64.82 -17.81 36.09
N LEU A 147 65.64 -17.00 35.42
CA LEU A 147 65.22 -15.77 34.75
C LEU A 147 64.25 -16.08 33.60
N ASP A 148 64.48 -17.12 32.82
CA ASP A 148 63.59 -17.56 31.74
C ASP A 148 62.24 -18.07 32.27
N LEU A 149 62.25 -18.82 33.38
CA LEU A 149 61.03 -19.23 34.08
C LEU A 149 60.27 -18.03 34.67
N GLN A 150 60.99 -17.04 35.21
CA GLN A 150 60.37 -15.81 35.73
C GLN A 150 59.77 -14.96 34.59
N ASN A 151 60.44 -14.88 33.45
CA ASN A 151 59.96 -14.20 32.25
C ASN A 151 58.73 -14.89 31.65
N THR A 152 58.74 -16.22 31.55
CA THR A 152 57.58 -16.99 31.06
C THR A 152 56.39 -16.89 32.01
N LEU A 153 56.61 -16.91 33.34
CA LEU A 153 55.55 -16.67 34.32
C LEU A 153 54.96 -15.25 34.20
N PHE A 154 55.79 -14.24 33.97
CA PHE A 154 55.32 -12.87 33.74
C PHE A 154 54.53 -12.73 32.43
N CYS A 155 55.01 -13.34 31.33
CA CYS A 155 54.31 -13.34 30.04
C CYS A 155 52.93 -14.00 30.14
N THR A 156 52.87 -15.19 30.75
CA THR A 156 51.59 -15.91 30.96
C THR A 156 50.64 -15.14 31.89
N GLN A 157 51.15 -14.44 32.91
CA GLN A 157 50.33 -13.57 33.76
C GLN A 157 49.76 -12.38 32.99
N LEU A 158 50.53 -11.76 32.09
CA LEU A 158 50.07 -10.67 31.23
C LEU A 158 49.03 -11.17 30.22
N GLU A 159 49.25 -12.34 29.62
CA GLU A 159 48.29 -12.99 28.71
C GLU A 159 46.98 -13.29 29.42
N MET A 160 47.02 -13.84 30.63
CA MET A 160 45.81 -14.08 31.41
C MET A 160 45.07 -12.78 31.75
N GLN A 161 45.78 -11.67 32.04
CA GLN A 161 45.13 -10.38 32.23
C GLN A 161 44.48 -9.84 30.93
N LYS A 162 45.13 -10.01 29.78
CA LYS A 162 44.56 -9.64 28.47
C LYS A 162 43.30 -10.45 28.17
N LEU A 163 43.33 -11.76 28.40
CA LEU A 163 42.19 -12.65 28.20
C LEU A 163 41.02 -12.32 29.13
N LYS A 164 41.29 -11.99 30.41
CA LYS A 164 40.23 -11.55 31.36
C LYS A 164 39.54 -10.26 30.91
N ARG A 165 40.28 -9.30 30.36
CA ARG A 165 39.70 -8.05 29.82
C ARG A 165 38.85 -8.34 28.58
N ALA A 166 39.37 -9.17 27.67
CA ALA A 166 38.63 -9.59 26.47
C ALA A 166 37.34 -10.34 26.84
N GLN A 167 37.38 -11.21 27.85
CA GLN A 167 36.20 -11.90 28.36
C GLN A 167 35.17 -10.91 28.90
N TRP A 168 35.58 -9.96 29.75
CA TRP A 168 34.67 -8.96 30.30
C TRP A 168 34.01 -8.10 29.20
N GLN A 169 34.78 -7.70 28.19
CA GLN A 169 34.25 -6.98 27.02
C GLN A 169 33.23 -7.82 26.25
N LYS A 170 33.47 -9.13 26.07
CA LYS A 170 32.54 -10.02 25.40
C LYS A 170 31.27 -10.26 26.21
N GLU A 171 31.36 -10.36 27.53
CA GLU A 171 30.22 -10.46 28.43
C GLU A 171 29.35 -9.19 28.39
N HIS A 172 29.98 -8.01 28.35
CA HIS A 172 29.28 -6.74 28.18
C HIS A 172 28.54 -6.67 26.84
N GLN A 173 29.23 -6.96 25.73
CA GLN A 173 28.65 -6.99 24.37
C GLN A 173 27.46 -7.95 24.29
N LEU A 174 27.57 -9.11 24.93
CA LEU A 174 26.50 -10.10 24.98
C LEU A 174 25.32 -9.62 25.84
N ALA A 175 25.57 -8.93 26.95
CA ALA A 175 24.50 -8.33 27.77
C ALA A 175 23.77 -7.20 27.02
N GLU A 176 24.50 -6.39 26.26
CA GLU A 176 23.91 -5.35 25.39
C GLU A 176 23.09 -5.97 24.26
N ALA A 177 23.64 -6.97 23.56
CA ALA A 177 22.91 -7.72 22.54
C ALA A 177 21.63 -8.37 23.10
N ARG A 178 21.66 -8.86 24.35
CA ARG A 178 20.47 -9.38 25.04
C ARG A 178 19.43 -8.30 25.33
N ARG A 179 19.87 -7.10 25.71
CA ARG A 179 18.94 -5.97 25.93
C ARG A 179 18.33 -5.50 24.61
N THR A 180 19.13 -5.38 23.56
CA THR A 180 18.62 -4.94 22.25
C THR A 180 17.65 -5.97 21.66
N THR A 181 17.95 -7.26 21.78
CA THR A 181 17.01 -8.33 21.37
C THR A 181 15.70 -8.27 22.14
N GLN A 182 15.72 -8.09 23.47
CA GLN A 182 14.50 -7.91 24.27
C GLN A 182 13.67 -6.69 23.86
N LEU A 183 14.31 -5.56 23.55
CA LEU A 183 13.61 -4.37 23.07
C LEU A 183 12.99 -4.59 21.68
N LEU A 184 13.70 -5.28 20.79
CA LEU A 184 13.18 -5.64 19.47
C LEU A 184 12.02 -6.62 19.58
N GLU A 185 12.10 -7.62 20.47
CA GLU A 185 11.01 -8.55 20.74
C GLU A 185 9.76 -7.82 21.24
N ALA A 186 9.92 -6.86 22.17
CA ALA A 186 8.81 -6.04 22.64
C ALA A 186 8.21 -5.18 21.52
N ALA A 187 9.04 -4.52 20.71
CA ALA A 187 8.57 -3.73 19.57
C ALA A 187 7.83 -4.59 18.52
N VAL A 188 8.31 -5.82 18.25
CA VAL A 188 7.64 -6.76 17.36
C VAL A 188 6.28 -7.19 17.93
N GLN A 189 6.18 -7.43 19.23
CA GLN A 189 4.91 -7.76 19.90
C GLN A 189 3.92 -6.59 19.85
N GLU A 190 4.37 -5.35 20.07
CA GLU A 190 3.53 -4.15 19.95
C GLU A 190 3.03 -3.97 18.51
N GLU A 191 3.89 -4.11 17.51
CA GLU A 191 3.51 -4.07 16.09
C GLU A 191 2.51 -5.17 15.73
N GLN A 192 2.65 -6.38 16.29
CA GLN A 192 1.67 -7.45 16.12
C GLN A 192 0.30 -7.08 16.70
N GLN A 193 0.26 -6.52 17.91
CA GLN A 193 -0.99 -6.05 18.52
C GLN A 193 -1.65 -4.93 17.70
N LEU A 194 -0.86 -3.98 17.20
CA LEU A 194 -1.36 -2.91 16.33
C LEU A 194 -1.95 -3.47 15.02
N LYS A 195 -1.28 -4.47 14.41
CA LYS A 195 -1.81 -5.17 13.24
C LYS A 195 -3.11 -5.90 13.54
N GLU A 196 -3.24 -6.56 14.69
CA GLU A 196 -4.48 -7.22 15.09
C GLU A 196 -5.64 -6.23 15.28
N VAL A 197 -5.39 -5.10 15.96
CA VAL A 197 -6.40 -4.06 16.17
C VAL A 197 -6.81 -3.44 14.83
N SER A 198 -5.84 -3.13 13.96
CA SER A 198 -6.10 -2.61 12.62
C SER A 198 -6.88 -3.63 11.78
N TRP A 199 -6.55 -4.91 11.85
CA TRP A 199 -7.26 -5.97 11.15
C TRP A 199 -8.71 -6.09 11.63
N LYS A 200 -8.97 -6.04 12.94
CA LYS A 200 -10.33 -6.01 13.52
C LYS A 200 -11.13 -4.81 13.03
N HIS A 201 -10.54 -3.61 13.07
CA HIS A 201 -11.21 -2.42 12.57
C HIS A 201 -11.52 -2.52 11.07
N ASN A 202 -10.60 -3.04 10.26
CA ASN A 202 -10.84 -3.29 8.84
C ASN A 202 -11.96 -4.33 8.62
N GLN A 203 -12.06 -5.35 9.46
CA GLN A 203 -13.14 -6.33 9.40
C GLN A 203 -14.49 -5.69 9.74
N GLU A 204 -14.55 -4.86 10.78
CA GLU A 204 -15.75 -4.09 11.14
C GLU A 204 -16.17 -3.15 10.01
N LEU A 205 -15.22 -2.40 9.42
CA LEU A 205 -15.47 -1.54 8.27
C LEU A 205 -16.02 -2.33 7.07
N ARG A 206 -15.45 -3.49 6.76
CA ARG A 206 -15.98 -4.37 5.71
C ARG A 206 -17.41 -4.81 6.02
N GLY A 207 -17.71 -5.14 7.28
CA GLY A 207 -19.06 -5.48 7.72
C GLY A 207 -20.05 -4.34 7.54
N VAL A 208 -19.68 -3.12 7.95
CA VAL A 208 -20.51 -1.91 7.77
C VAL A 208 -20.73 -1.61 6.29
N VAL A 209 -19.69 -1.71 5.45
CA VAL A 209 -19.82 -1.51 4.00
C VAL A 209 -20.77 -2.52 3.38
N GLN A 210 -20.66 -3.81 3.74
CA GLN A 210 -21.58 -4.85 3.27
C GLN A 210 -23.01 -4.59 3.73
N GLN A 211 -23.21 -4.15 4.98
CA GLN A 211 -24.53 -3.80 5.50
C GLN A 211 -25.14 -2.62 4.72
N VAL A 212 -24.39 -1.53 4.53
CA VAL A 212 -24.86 -0.36 3.79
C VAL A 212 -25.13 -0.71 2.32
N GLN A 213 -24.33 -1.57 1.71
CA GLN A 213 -24.59 -2.08 0.36
C GLN A 213 -25.90 -2.88 0.30
N ALA A 214 -26.17 -3.75 1.28
CA ALA A 214 -27.42 -4.50 1.35
C ALA A 214 -28.63 -3.58 1.58
N GLU A 215 -28.52 -2.59 2.47
CA GLU A 215 -29.56 -1.59 2.72
C GLU A 215 -29.84 -0.75 1.46
N LEU A 216 -28.80 -0.30 0.75
CA LEU A 216 -28.93 0.43 -0.51
C LEU A 216 -29.60 -0.42 -1.58
N GLN A 217 -29.19 -1.69 -1.74
CA GLN A 217 -29.82 -2.62 -2.68
C GLN A 217 -31.30 -2.83 -2.33
N GLY A 218 -31.64 -2.98 -1.05
CA GLY A 218 -33.02 -3.05 -0.58
C GLY A 218 -33.82 -1.80 -0.95
N LYS A 219 -33.27 -0.60 -0.71
CA LYS A 219 -33.93 0.67 -1.07
C LYS A 219 -34.10 0.83 -2.58
N VAL A 220 -33.13 0.42 -3.38
CA VAL A 220 -33.24 0.43 -4.84
C VAL A 220 -34.35 -0.50 -5.31
N GLN A 221 -34.48 -1.70 -4.71
CA GLN A 221 -35.57 -2.62 -5.04
C GLN A 221 -36.94 -2.08 -4.64
N GLU A 222 -37.06 -1.47 -3.45
CA GLU A 222 -38.28 -0.78 -3.00
C GLU A 222 -38.68 0.35 -3.95
N LEU A 223 -37.73 1.20 -4.36
CA LEU A 223 -38.00 2.29 -5.31
C LEU A 223 -38.44 1.75 -6.68
N ARG A 224 -37.78 0.72 -7.21
CA ARG A 224 -38.20 0.08 -8.48
C ARG A 224 -39.61 -0.51 -8.38
N ALA A 225 -39.97 -1.09 -7.24
CA ALA A 225 -41.32 -1.61 -7.02
C ALA A 225 -42.35 -0.48 -7.02
N LEU A 226 -42.09 0.60 -6.28
CA LEU A 226 -42.96 1.78 -6.24
C LEU A 226 -43.08 2.46 -7.61
N GLU A 227 -41.98 2.59 -8.36
CA GLU A 227 -41.99 3.09 -9.74
C GLU A 227 -42.84 2.20 -10.65
N GLY A 228 -42.70 0.87 -10.53
CA GLY A 228 -43.53 -0.10 -11.25
C GLY A 228 -45.02 0.06 -10.95
N GLU A 229 -45.38 0.23 -9.68
CA GLU A 229 -46.76 0.50 -9.24
C GLU A 229 -47.29 1.82 -9.82
N LYS A 230 -46.50 2.90 -9.75
CA LYS A 230 -46.88 4.21 -10.31
C LYS A 230 -47.05 4.14 -11.83
N CYS A 231 -46.18 3.44 -12.54
CA CYS A 231 -46.34 3.21 -13.98
C CYS A 231 -47.62 2.42 -14.29
N CYS A 232 -47.98 1.44 -13.47
CA CYS A 232 -49.25 0.72 -13.61
C CYS A 232 -50.46 1.63 -13.36
N GLU A 233 -50.42 2.46 -12.32
CA GLU A 233 -51.46 3.46 -12.02
C GLU A 233 -51.63 4.46 -13.18
N ILE A 234 -50.53 5.01 -13.69
CA ILE A 234 -50.54 5.96 -14.81
C ILE A 234 -51.15 5.29 -16.04
N ARG A 235 -50.71 4.08 -16.41
CA ARG A 235 -51.29 3.33 -17.53
C ARG A 235 -52.79 3.08 -17.35
N ALA A 236 -53.23 2.75 -16.14
CA ALA A 236 -54.65 2.55 -15.86
C ALA A 236 -55.46 3.86 -16.00
N GLN A 237 -54.89 4.99 -15.57
CA GLN A 237 -55.47 6.32 -15.74
C GLN A 237 -55.54 6.71 -17.21
N GLU A 238 -54.47 6.53 -17.98
CA GLU A 238 -54.43 6.79 -19.43
C GLU A 238 -55.49 5.97 -20.16
N GLN A 239 -55.62 4.67 -19.87
CA GLN A 239 -56.69 3.83 -20.41
C GLN A 239 -58.10 4.33 -20.01
N ARG A 240 -58.24 4.88 -18.81
CA ARG A 240 -59.52 5.47 -18.37
C ARG A 240 -59.82 6.75 -19.15
N VAL A 241 -58.83 7.62 -19.35
CA VAL A 241 -58.95 8.84 -20.16
C VAL A 241 -59.28 8.49 -21.60
N GLN A 242 -58.55 7.55 -22.23
CA GLN A 242 -58.84 7.07 -23.58
C GLN A 242 -60.27 6.55 -23.72
N ARG A 243 -60.74 5.72 -22.78
CA ARG A 243 -62.14 5.24 -22.77
C ARG A 243 -63.14 6.39 -22.62
N LEU A 244 -62.85 7.39 -21.80
CA LEU A 244 -63.69 8.57 -21.65
C LEU A 244 -63.69 9.42 -22.92
N SER A 245 -62.55 9.64 -23.57
CA SER A 245 -62.43 10.36 -24.84
C SER A 245 -63.17 9.65 -25.96
N GLN A 246 -63.07 8.31 -26.05
CA GLN A 246 -63.86 7.52 -27.02
C GLN A 246 -65.36 7.65 -26.76
N ARG A 247 -65.80 7.60 -25.49
CA ARG A 247 -67.20 7.80 -25.12
C ARG A 247 -67.67 9.22 -25.41
N LEU A 248 -66.83 10.23 -25.18
CA LEU A 248 -67.12 11.62 -25.48
C LEU A 248 -67.27 11.81 -26.99
N ALA A 249 -66.30 11.36 -27.79
CA ALA A 249 -66.35 11.40 -29.25
C ALA A 249 -67.58 10.65 -29.79
N HIS A 250 -67.93 9.51 -29.19
CA HIS A 250 -69.15 8.80 -29.55
C HIS A 250 -70.42 9.61 -29.22
N LYS A 251 -70.49 10.24 -28.04
CA LYS A 251 -71.60 11.13 -27.68
C LYS A 251 -71.68 12.35 -28.60
N GLU A 252 -70.56 12.96 -28.95
CA GLU A 252 -70.48 14.06 -29.92
C GLU A 252 -70.98 13.62 -31.30
N GLN A 253 -70.56 12.43 -31.76
CA GLN A 253 -71.06 11.85 -32.99
C GLN A 253 -72.57 11.59 -32.93
N LEU A 254 -73.10 11.03 -31.83
CA LEU A 254 -74.53 10.82 -31.65
C LEU A 254 -75.30 12.14 -31.62
N LEU A 255 -74.74 13.18 -31.00
CA LEU A 255 -75.33 14.51 -31.02
C LEU A 255 -75.35 15.07 -32.45
N GLN A 256 -74.27 14.91 -33.20
CA GLN A 256 -74.18 15.32 -34.60
C GLN A 256 -75.18 14.57 -35.49
N GLU A 257 -75.30 13.25 -35.31
CA GLU A 257 -76.29 12.42 -35.98
C GLU A 257 -77.72 12.81 -35.58
N SER A 258 -77.98 13.12 -34.31
CA SER A 258 -79.30 13.59 -33.86
C SER A 258 -79.65 14.96 -34.45
N TRP A 259 -78.65 15.82 -34.61
CA TRP A 259 -78.78 17.11 -35.25
C TRP A 259 -79.03 16.96 -36.75
N GLU A 260 -78.26 16.10 -37.43
CA GLU A 260 -78.48 15.74 -38.83
C GLU A 260 -79.82 15.03 -39.04
N LEU A 261 -80.29 14.20 -38.12
CA LEU A 261 -81.59 13.55 -38.17
C LEU A 261 -82.72 14.53 -37.89
N LEU A 262 -82.52 15.56 -37.07
CA LEU A 262 -83.48 16.66 -36.91
C LEU A 262 -83.55 17.50 -38.19
N GLN A 263 -82.39 17.81 -38.77
CA GLN A 263 -82.26 18.51 -40.06
C GLN A 263 -82.85 17.69 -41.21
N ARG A 264 -82.61 16.36 -41.17
CA ARG A 264 -83.18 15.41 -42.11
C ARG A 264 -84.64 15.21 -41.83
N ARG A 265 -85.15 15.14 -40.60
CA ARG A 265 -86.59 15.06 -40.31
C ARG A 265 -87.33 16.29 -40.84
N GLN A 266 -86.74 17.47 -40.68
CA GLN A 266 -87.19 18.70 -41.34
C GLN A 266 -87.15 18.60 -42.88
N SER A 267 -86.28 17.76 -43.46
CA SER A 267 -86.22 17.48 -44.91
C SER A 267 -86.86 16.15 -45.36
N LEU A 268 -87.28 15.27 -44.43
CA LEU A 268 -87.73 13.87 -44.57
C LEU A 268 -89.20 13.70 -44.22
N GLU A 269 -89.84 14.78 -43.75
CA GLU A 269 -91.16 15.14 -44.30
C GLU A 269 -91.18 15.10 -45.86
N LYS A 270 -90.03 14.91 -46.55
CA LYS A 270 -89.92 14.79 -48.01
C LYS A 270 -89.31 13.49 -48.64
N ASN A 271 -88.67 12.48 -47.97
CA ASN A 271 -88.19 11.23 -48.69
C ASN A 271 -87.58 10.02 -47.91
N PRO A 272 -87.75 8.73 -48.33
CA PRO A 272 -87.38 7.49 -47.58
C PRO A 272 -86.01 6.80 -47.84
N ALA A 273 -85.19 7.17 -48.83
CA ALA A 273 -83.94 6.44 -49.16
C ALA A 273 -82.78 6.53 -48.13
N VAL A 274 -82.96 7.32 -47.07
CA VAL A 274 -81.92 7.60 -46.06
C VAL A 274 -81.77 6.49 -45.02
N THR A 275 -82.82 5.70 -44.80
CA THR A 275 -82.84 4.65 -43.77
C THR A 275 -81.90 3.50 -44.10
N ASP A 276 -81.77 3.15 -45.38
CA ASP A 276 -80.92 2.03 -45.82
C ASP A 276 -79.43 2.36 -45.67
N ALA A 277 -79.02 3.60 -45.96
CA ALA A 277 -77.64 4.05 -45.78
C ALA A 277 -77.17 4.04 -44.30
N MET A 278 -78.09 4.13 -43.34
CA MET A 278 -77.75 4.06 -41.92
C MET A 278 -77.49 2.62 -41.46
N LEU A 279 -78.24 1.66 -41.98
CA LEU A 279 -78.03 0.24 -41.70
C LEU A 279 -76.68 -0.26 -42.25
N GLU A 280 -76.30 0.16 -43.45
CA GLU A 280 -75.00 -0.16 -44.03
C GLU A 280 -73.83 0.35 -43.16
N LYS A 281 -73.94 1.57 -42.61
CA LYS A 281 -72.93 2.13 -41.71
C LYS A 281 -72.77 1.33 -40.42
N LEU A 282 -73.88 0.87 -39.84
CA LEU A 282 -73.83 0.02 -38.64
C LEU A 282 -73.19 -1.34 -38.94
N GLN A 283 -73.52 -1.94 -40.08
CA GLN A 283 -72.89 -3.19 -40.52
C GLN A 283 -71.38 -3.02 -40.74
N GLN A 284 -70.94 -1.91 -41.32
CA GLN A 284 -69.51 -1.63 -41.51
C GLN A 284 -68.77 -1.48 -40.17
N ARG A 285 -69.34 -0.75 -39.21
CA ARG A 285 -68.71 -0.57 -37.88
C ARG A 285 -68.55 -1.88 -37.11
N ILE A 286 -69.51 -2.80 -37.24
CA ILE A 286 -69.42 -4.12 -36.63
C ILE A 286 -68.24 -4.89 -37.26
N LYS A 287 -68.13 -4.89 -38.59
CA LYS A 287 -66.99 -5.52 -39.30
C LYS A 287 -65.65 -4.92 -38.90
N ASP A 288 -65.54 -3.60 -38.82
CA ASP A 288 -64.28 -2.92 -38.46
C ASP A 288 -63.87 -3.26 -37.02
N ARG A 289 -64.84 -3.37 -36.10
CA ARG A 289 -64.62 -3.78 -34.72
C ARG A 289 -64.13 -5.22 -34.65
N ASP A 290 -64.78 -6.12 -35.38
CA ASP A 290 -64.43 -7.55 -35.36
C ASP A 290 -63.02 -7.76 -35.93
N ALA A 291 -62.66 -7.06 -37.03
CA ALA A 291 -61.31 -7.08 -37.58
C ALA A 291 -60.25 -6.45 -36.65
N ALA A 292 -60.61 -5.44 -35.84
CA ALA A 292 -59.71 -4.88 -34.84
C ALA A 292 -59.48 -5.82 -33.65
N LEU A 293 -60.52 -6.57 -33.26
CA LEU A 293 -60.41 -7.59 -32.22
C LEU A 293 -59.54 -8.76 -32.68
N GLU A 294 -59.72 -9.24 -33.91
CA GLU A 294 -58.86 -10.29 -34.49
C GLU A 294 -57.38 -9.87 -34.47
N ARG A 295 -57.06 -8.67 -34.99
CA ARG A 295 -55.68 -8.16 -34.96
C ARG A 295 -55.10 -8.05 -33.55
N ALA A 296 -55.89 -7.55 -32.59
CA ALA A 296 -55.43 -7.44 -31.21
C ALA A 296 -55.21 -8.83 -30.56
N ILE A 297 -56.01 -9.83 -30.94
CA ILE A 297 -55.85 -11.22 -30.49
C ILE A 297 -54.56 -11.81 -31.08
N ASP A 298 -54.33 -11.64 -32.38
CA ASP A 298 -53.12 -12.12 -33.06
C ASP A 298 -51.85 -11.48 -32.49
N GLU A 299 -51.85 -10.16 -32.27
CA GLU A 299 -50.75 -9.45 -31.61
C GLU A 299 -50.46 -10.00 -30.20
N LYS A 300 -51.50 -10.38 -29.44
CA LYS A 300 -51.34 -11.00 -28.13
C LYS A 300 -50.78 -12.41 -28.22
N PHE A 301 -51.18 -13.19 -29.21
CA PHE A 301 -50.61 -14.52 -29.45
C PHE A 301 -49.12 -14.42 -29.82
N CYS A 302 -48.75 -13.56 -30.77
CA CYS A 302 -47.34 -13.35 -31.12
C CYS A 302 -46.50 -12.93 -29.91
N ALA A 303 -46.98 -11.98 -29.10
CA ALA A 303 -46.27 -11.54 -27.91
C ALA A 303 -46.13 -12.66 -26.85
N VAL A 304 -47.10 -13.56 -26.73
CA VAL A 304 -47.02 -14.73 -25.84
C VAL A 304 -46.00 -15.74 -26.37
N GLU A 305 -45.99 -16.00 -27.68
CA GLU A 305 -45.01 -16.89 -28.30
C GLU A 305 -43.57 -16.38 -28.13
N GLU A 306 -43.32 -15.08 -28.31
CA GLU A 306 -42.02 -14.46 -28.05
C GLU A 306 -41.59 -14.65 -26.58
N LYS A 307 -42.52 -14.47 -25.63
CA LYS A 307 -42.24 -14.69 -24.21
C LYS A 307 -41.99 -16.15 -23.88
N GLU A 308 -42.68 -17.08 -24.54
CA GLU A 308 -42.44 -18.51 -24.39
C GLU A 308 -41.05 -18.89 -24.92
N GLN A 309 -40.60 -18.31 -26.04
CA GLN A 309 -39.25 -18.50 -26.56
C GLN A 309 -38.18 -17.92 -25.63
N GLU A 310 -38.39 -16.71 -25.09
CA GLU A 310 -37.50 -16.12 -24.08
C GLU A 310 -37.40 -17.02 -22.83
N LEU A 311 -38.54 -17.55 -22.35
CA LEU A 311 -38.57 -18.48 -21.23
C LEU A 311 -37.83 -19.79 -21.54
N GLN A 312 -37.98 -20.34 -22.74
CA GLN A 312 -37.23 -21.52 -23.17
C GLN A 312 -35.72 -21.26 -23.20
N HIS A 313 -35.29 -20.11 -23.72
CA HIS A 313 -33.88 -19.70 -23.69
C HIS A 313 -33.34 -19.55 -22.27
N LEU A 314 -34.10 -18.92 -21.37
CA LEU A 314 -33.69 -18.79 -19.96
C LEU A 314 -33.60 -20.16 -19.28
N HIS A 315 -34.54 -21.07 -19.51
CA HIS A 315 -34.46 -22.43 -18.96
C HIS A 315 -33.21 -23.19 -19.44
N LEU A 316 -32.80 -23.03 -20.71
CA LEU A 316 -31.57 -23.62 -21.22
C LEU A 316 -30.33 -23.03 -20.53
N SER A 317 -30.26 -21.70 -20.39
CA SER A 317 -29.14 -21.03 -19.71
C SER A 317 -29.02 -21.43 -18.23
N VAL A 318 -30.16 -21.57 -17.53
CA VAL A 318 -30.18 -22.05 -16.14
C VAL A 318 -29.65 -23.47 -16.06
N ARG A 319 -30.06 -24.37 -16.96
CA ARG A 319 -29.55 -25.75 -16.98
C ARG A 319 -28.05 -25.81 -17.22
N GLU A 320 -27.52 -25.02 -18.16
CA GLU A 320 -26.07 -24.95 -18.40
C GLU A 320 -25.31 -24.51 -17.14
N ARG A 321 -25.81 -23.47 -16.46
CA ARG A 321 -25.26 -23.01 -15.17
C ARG A 321 -25.33 -24.08 -14.10
N GLU A 322 -26.42 -24.84 -14.02
CA GLU A 322 -26.57 -25.96 -13.09
C GLU A 322 -25.53 -27.07 -13.36
N TYR A 323 -25.27 -27.39 -14.64
CA TYR A 323 -24.22 -28.34 -15.02
C TYR A 323 -22.83 -27.84 -14.64
N ASP A 324 -22.53 -26.56 -14.88
CA ASP A 324 -21.25 -25.97 -14.49
C ASP A 324 -21.05 -25.97 -12.97
N LEU A 325 -22.11 -25.65 -12.21
CA LEU A 325 -22.08 -25.73 -10.75
C LEU A 325 -21.84 -27.15 -10.25
N GLU A 326 -22.48 -28.15 -10.86
CA GLU A 326 -22.27 -29.55 -10.48
C GLU A 326 -20.85 -30.02 -10.82
N ARG A 327 -20.31 -29.59 -11.96
CA ARG A 327 -18.90 -29.81 -12.30
C ARG A 327 -17.97 -29.19 -11.27
N LEU A 328 -18.20 -27.93 -10.87
CA LEU A 328 -17.38 -27.26 -9.85
C LEU A 328 -17.49 -27.97 -8.50
N ARG A 329 -18.68 -28.40 -8.08
CA ARG A 329 -18.87 -29.20 -6.86
C ARG A 329 -18.06 -30.50 -6.89
N SER A 330 -18.02 -31.19 -8.02
CA SER A 330 -17.21 -32.41 -8.17
C SER A 330 -15.71 -32.15 -8.01
N VAL A 331 -15.20 -31.04 -8.57
CA VAL A 331 -13.80 -30.62 -8.43
C VAL A 331 -13.50 -30.24 -6.98
N LEU A 332 -14.38 -29.49 -6.33
CA LEU A 332 -14.23 -29.11 -4.93
C LEU A 332 -14.23 -30.34 -4.01
N SER A 333 -15.11 -31.31 -4.24
CA SER A 333 -15.12 -32.57 -3.48
C SER A 333 -13.84 -33.39 -3.68
N SER A 334 -13.29 -33.41 -4.92
CA SER A 334 -11.99 -34.04 -5.17
C SER A 334 -10.86 -33.33 -4.44
N ASN A 335 -10.84 -31.99 -4.45
CA ASN A 335 -9.83 -31.20 -3.75
C ASN A 335 -9.95 -31.35 -2.22
N GLU A 336 -11.17 -31.44 -1.71
CA GLU A 336 -11.42 -31.74 -0.31
C GLU A 336 -10.81 -33.10 0.07
N ALA A 337 -11.04 -34.15 -0.74
CA ALA A 337 -10.43 -35.46 -0.51
C ALA A 337 -8.89 -35.43 -0.57
N THR A 338 -8.27 -34.67 -1.48
CA THR A 338 -6.81 -34.55 -1.55
C THR A 338 -6.25 -33.82 -0.32
N ILE A 339 -6.90 -32.76 0.13
CA ILE A 339 -6.52 -32.04 1.36
C ILE A 339 -6.57 -32.98 2.56
N HIS A 340 -7.67 -33.72 2.75
CA HIS A 340 -7.79 -34.68 3.86
C HIS A 340 -6.72 -35.79 3.79
N SER A 341 -6.33 -36.24 2.59
CA SER A 341 -5.22 -37.19 2.41
C SER A 341 -3.88 -36.57 2.81
N MET A 342 -3.62 -35.31 2.43
CA MET A 342 -2.39 -34.60 2.81
C MET A 342 -2.35 -34.34 4.32
N GLU A 343 -3.46 -33.96 4.94
CA GLU A 343 -3.57 -33.79 6.40
C GLU A 343 -3.28 -35.10 7.16
N SER A 344 -3.78 -36.23 6.65
CA SER A 344 -3.53 -37.55 7.23
C SER A 344 -2.05 -37.93 7.13
N LEU A 345 -1.41 -37.62 5.99
CA LEU A 345 0.03 -37.83 5.79
C LEU A 345 0.85 -36.92 6.72
N LEU A 346 0.48 -35.65 6.86
CA LEU A 346 1.13 -34.72 7.78
C LEU A 346 1.06 -35.24 9.22
N LYS A 347 -0.12 -35.69 9.68
CA LYS A 347 -0.27 -36.31 11.01
C LYS A 347 0.65 -37.53 11.18
N ALA A 348 0.75 -38.41 10.18
CA ALA A 348 1.65 -39.54 10.23
C ALA A 348 3.12 -39.11 10.35
N LYS A 349 3.54 -38.09 9.58
CA LYS A 349 4.90 -37.55 9.66
C LYS A 349 5.20 -36.84 10.98
N THR A 350 4.22 -36.16 11.58
CA THR A 350 4.37 -35.60 12.94
C THR A 350 4.63 -36.70 13.96
N LEU A 351 3.89 -37.82 13.90
CA LEU A 351 4.12 -38.96 14.79
C LEU A 351 5.49 -39.62 14.56
N GLU A 352 5.95 -39.73 13.31
CA GLU A 352 7.31 -40.22 13.01
C GLU A 352 8.39 -39.30 13.61
N LEU A 353 8.22 -37.97 13.52
CA LEU A 353 9.14 -37.01 14.14
C LEU A 353 9.14 -37.11 15.66
N GLU A 354 7.96 -37.24 16.29
CA GLU A 354 7.83 -37.48 17.73
C GLU A 354 8.55 -38.78 18.14
N GLN A 355 8.43 -39.84 17.33
CA GLN A 355 9.13 -41.09 17.58
C GLN A 355 10.66 -40.92 17.48
N VAL A 356 11.15 -40.26 16.43
CA VAL A 356 12.59 -40.03 16.25
C VAL A 356 13.14 -39.17 17.39
N THR A 357 12.44 -38.09 17.76
CA THR A 357 12.87 -37.22 18.87
C THR A 357 12.95 -37.98 20.20
N ALA A 358 11.98 -38.86 20.49
CA ALA A 358 12.04 -39.75 21.66
C ALA A 358 13.24 -40.71 21.61
N THR A 359 13.56 -41.27 20.45
CA THR A 359 14.75 -42.13 20.31
C THR A 359 16.06 -41.36 20.49
N CYS A 360 16.15 -40.12 19.98
CA CYS A 360 17.31 -39.26 20.17
C CYS A 360 17.52 -38.92 21.65
N GLN A 361 16.45 -38.62 22.38
CA GLN A 361 16.51 -38.38 23.83
C GLN A 361 17.01 -39.61 24.59
N ASN A 362 16.54 -40.80 24.24
CA ASN A 362 17.01 -42.06 24.84
C ASN A 362 18.50 -42.32 24.56
N LEU A 363 18.95 -42.08 23.33
CA LEU A 363 20.36 -42.22 22.95
C LEU A 363 21.25 -41.19 23.67
N GLN A 364 20.77 -39.96 23.83
CA GLN A 364 21.48 -38.93 24.61
C GLN A 364 21.64 -39.36 26.06
N TRP A 365 20.58 -39.87 26.68
CA TRP A 365 20.65 -40.39 28.05
C TRP A 365 21.66 -41.55 28.17
N LEU A 366 21.64 -42.49 27.22
CA LEU A 366 22.60 -43.60 27.19
C LEU A 366 24.04 -43.12 27.02
N LYS A 367 24.26 -42.10 26.18
CA LYS A 367 25.58 -41.47 26.01
C LYS A 367 26.07 -40.89 27.34
N GLU A 368 25.25 -40.08 28.01
CA GLU A 368 25.58 -39.46 29.31
C GLU A 368 25.91 -40.53 30.36
N GLU A 369 25.14 -41.63 30.39
CA GLU A 369 25.37 -42.75 31.30
C GLU A 369 26.71 -43.48 31.03
N VAL A 370 27.07 -43.67 29.76
CA VAL A 370 28.36 -44.28 29.38
C VAL A 370 29.53 -43.35 29.71
N GLU A 371 29.39 -42.05 29.47
CA GLU A 371 30.39 -41.03 29.82
C GLU A 371 30.59 -40.92 31.33
N ALA A 372 29.51 -41.01 32.12
CA ALA A 372 29.61 -41.03 33.58
C ALA A 372 30.39 -42.27 34.06
N LYS A 373 30.08 -43.45 33.52
CA LYS A 373 30.79 -44.70 33.85
C LYS A 373 32.27 -44.65 33.46
N SER A 374 32.60 -44.15 32.28
CA SER A 374 33.99 -44.03 31.84
C SER A 374 34.77 -43.04 32.69
N SER A 375 34.16 -41.91 33.08
CA SER A 375 34.76 -40.96 34.02
C SER A 375 35.04 -41.56 35.40
N CYS A 376 34.10 -42.34 35.94
CA CYS A 376 34.31 -43.07 37.20
C CYS A 376 35.46 -44.07 37.10
N TRP A 377 35.48 -44.89 36.06
CA TRP A 377 36.56 -45.85 35.84
C TRP A 377 37.93 -45.17 35.64
N GLN A 378 37.96 -44.04 34.92
CA GLN A 378 39.18 -43.26 34.75
C GLN A 378 39.72 -42.76 36.10
N LYS A 379 38.85 -42.24 36.98
CA LYS A 379 39.24 -41.81 38.34
C LYS A 379 39.77 -42.96 39.18
N GLU A 380 39.19 -44.16 39.07
CA GLU A 380 39.70 -45.36 39.74
C GLU A 380 41.10 -45.72 39.23
N GLN A 381 41.34 -45.71 37.92
CA GLN A 381 42.66 -45.96 37.33
C GLN A 381 43.69 -44.92 37.79
N GLU A 382 43.34 -43.63 37.76
CA GLU A 382 44.18 -42.55 38.29
C GLU A 382 44.48 -42.76 39.78
N GLY A 383 43.50 -43.20 40.57
CA GLY A 383 43.68 -43.56 41.97
C GLY A 383 44.67 -44.71 42.18
N ILE A 384 44.58 -45.78 41.38
CA ILE A 384 45.54 -46.90 41.41
C ILE A 384 46.94 -46.42 41.03
N ILE A 385 47.06 -45.61 39.98
CA ILE A 385 48.36 -45.03 39.56
C ILE A 385 48.95 -44.18 40.69
N GLN A 386 48.15 -43.32 41.33
CA GLN A 386 48.58 -42.52 42.47
C GLN A 386 49.02 -43.40 43.65
N GLN A 387 48.29 -44.47 43.96
CA GLN A 387 48.68 -45.43 45.00
C GLN A 387 50.01 -46.12 44.67
N LEU A 388 50.20 -46.55 43.43
CA LEU A 388 51.46 -47.15 42.97
C LEU A 388 52.62 -46.16 43.04
N GLN A 389 52.43 -44.93 42.56
CA GLN A 389 53.43 -43.86 42.64
C GLN A 389 53.83 -43.56 44.09
N THR A 390 52.86 -43.52 45.01
CA THR A 390 53.10 -43.30 46.44
C THR A 390 53.90 -44.47 47.04
N SER A 391 53.49 -45.71 46.74
CA SER A 391 54.19 -46.91 47.23
C SER A 391 55.63 -47.03 46.69
N LEU A 392 55.86 -46.66 45.43
CA LEU A 392 57.18 -46.62 44.81
C LEU A 392 58.04 -45.53 45.48
N HIS A 393 57.48 -44.36 45.73
CA HIS A 393 58.17 -43.26 46.40
C HIS A 393 58.55 -43.62 47.84
N ASP A 394 57.66 -44.26 48.60
CA ASP A 394 57.94 -44.70 49.97
C ASP A 394 59.02 -45.80 50.00
N ARG A 395 58.98 -46.77 49.06
CA ARG A 395 60.07 -47.74 48.92
C ARG A 395 61.38 -47.09 48.51
N ASN A 396 61.35 -46.05 47.68
CA ASN A 396 62.57 -45.33 47.32
C ASN A 396 63.18 -44.64 48.55
N LYS A 397 62.37 -44.04 49.42
CA LYS A 397 62.82 -43.51 50.73
C LYS A 397 63.42 -44.61 51.61
N GLU A 398 62.79 -45.78 51.70
CA GLU A 398 63.35 -46.92 52.46
C GLU A 398 64.71 -47.38 51.92
N VAL A 399 64.89 -47.38 50.58
CA VAL A 399 66.16 -47.69 49.93
C VAL A 399 67.21 -46.61 50.17
N GLU A 400 66.84 -45.33 50.24
CA GLU A 400 67.72 -44.22 50.65
C GLU A 400 68.15 -44.31 52.14
N VAL A 401 67.33 -44.91 53.01
CA VAL A 401 67.69 -45.19 54.43
C VAL A 401 68.61 -46.41 54.56
N ARG A 402 68.59 -47.32 53.58
CA ARG A 402 69.42 -48.52 53.54
C ARG A 402 70.95 -48.25 53.61
N PRO A 403 71.55 -47.25 52.93
CA PRO A 403 72.96 -46.88 53.13
C PRO A 403 73.26 -46.34 54.53
N MET A 404 72.29 -45.71 55.22
CA MET A 404 72.43 -45.28 56.62
C MET A 404 72.50 -46.47 57.60
N LEU A 405 71.67 -47.50 57.37
CA LEU A 405 71.71 -48.76 58.14
C LEU A 405 72.97 -49.59 57.83
N LEU A 406 73.41 -49.64 56.56
CA LEU A 406 74.67 -50.26 56.17
C LEU A 406 75.88 -49.58 56.83
N ALA A 407 75.88 -48.24 56.95
CA ALA A 407 76.91 -47.49 57.65
C ALA A 407 76.97 -47.81 59.17
N ALA A 408 75.85 -48.23 59.79
CA ALA A 408 75.81 -48.63 61.20
C ALA A 408 76.29 -50.08 61.46
N VAL A 409 76.15 -50.98 60.47
CA VAL A 409 76.52 -52.41 60.61
C VAL A 409 77.94 -52.69 60.07
N LEU A 410 78.44 -51.88 59.13
CA LEU A 410 79.81 -51.95 58.60
C LEU A 410 80.90 -52.02 59.69
N PRO A 411 80.87 -51.25 60.79
CA PRO A 411 81.86 -51.36 61.87
C PRO A 411 81.85 -52.73 62.59
N ALA A 412 80.67 -53.35 62.74
CA ALA A 412 80.53 -54.65 63.38
C ALA A 412 80.99 -55.80 62.46
N ILE A 413 80.71 -55.72 61.16
CA ILE A 413 81.18 -56.68 60.16
C ILE A 413 82.71 -56.57 59.97
N LEU A 414 83.25 -55.35 59.95
CA LEU A 414 84.70 -55.11 59.90
C LEU A 414 85.41 -55.61 61.17
N SER A 415 84.77 -55.51 62.34
CA SER A 415 85.28 -56.09 63.61
C SER A 415 85.26 -57.63 63.59
N TRP A 416 84.21 -58.24 63.04
CA TRP A 416 84.12 -59.69 62.88
C TRP A 416 85.12 -60.23 61.83
N MET A 417 85.29 -59.54 60.69
CA MET A 417 86.33 -59.83 59.69
C MET A 417 87.75 -59.64 60.24
N GLY A 418 87.96 -58.63 61.09
CA GLY A 418 89.22 -58.43 61.83
C GLY A 418 89.55 -59.58 62.77
N SER A 419 88.53 -60.25 63.31
CA SER A 419 88.67 -61.43 64.18
C SER A 419 88.94 -62.74 63.40
N LEU A 420 88.72 -62.76 62.08
CA LEU A 420 88.98 -63.92 61.22
C LEU A 420 90.31 -63.85 60.44
N SER A 421 91.03 -62.72 60.49
CA SER A 421 92.26 -62.46 59.71
C SER A 421 93.58 -62.69 60.47
N THR A 422 93.59 -63.38 61.62
CA THR A 422 94.83 -63.73 62.35
C THR A 422 95.41 -65.10 61.97
N THR A 423 94.97 -65.70 60.86
CA THR A 423 95.55 -66.96 60.36
C THR A 423 95.72 -66.95 58.84
N ALA A 424 97.00 -66.95 58.42
CA ALA A 424 97.56 -67.38 57.14
C ALA A 424 97.37 -66.48 55.89
N GLY A 425 98.51 -66.06 55.31
CA GLY A 425 98.62 -65.52 53.95
C GLY A 425 98.82 -66.62 52.89
N PRO A 426 99.58 -66.34 51.80
CA PRO A 426 99.21 -65.53 50.64
C PRO A 426 99.33 -66.33 49.31
N LEU A 427 98.82 -65.79 48.19
CA LEU A 427 99.12 -66.03 46.74
C LEU A 427 97.85 -65.62 45.95
N GLY A 428 97.81 -64.83 44.87
CA GLY A 428 98.80 -64.28 43.96
C GLY A 428 98.16 -64.13 42.56
N HIS A 429 97.96 -62.88 42.11
CA HIS A 429 97.90 -62.35 40.72
C HIS A 429 96.72 -62.59 39.74
N LEU A 430 96.18 -61.43 39.27
CA LEU A 430 95.32 -61.16 38.10
C LEU A 430 96.16 -61.03 36.77
N PRO A 431 95.72 -60.31 35.69
CA PRO A 431 94.83 -60.71 34.59
C PRO A 431 95.42 -60.36 33.19
N CYS A 432 94.90 -60.84 32.06
CA CYS A 432 95.14 -60.17 30.75
C CYS A 432 94.24 -60.64 29.59
N VAL A 433 93.04 -60.06 29.42
CA VAL A 433 92.28 -60.09 28.13
C VAL A 433 91.45 -58.81 27.88
N SER A 434 91.22 -57.94 28.88
CA SER A 434 90.34 -56.76 28.73
C SER A 434 90.95 -55.55 28.01
N VAL A 435 92.28 -55.48 27.84
CA VAL A 435 92.96 -54.26 27.36
C VAL A 435 92.91 -54.10 25.83
N THR A 436 92.79 -55.19 25.07
CA THR A 436 92.75 -55.12 23.60
C THR A 436 91.38 -54.73 23.03
N LEU A 437 90.29 -54.92 23.79
CA LEU A 437 88.96 -54.45 23.39
C LEU A 437 88.75 -52.96 23.68
N TRP A 438 89.42 -52.42 24.72
CA TRP A 438 89.31 -51.01 25.10
C TRP A 438 90.10 -50.09 24.15
N ALA A 439 91.22 -50.56 23.59
CA ALA A 439 92.02 -49.77 22.65
C ALA A 439 91.37 -49.55 21.27
N VAL A 440 90.48 -50.44 20.82
CA VAL A 440 89.76 -50.29 19.54
C VAL A 440 88.57 -49.32 19.66
N VAL A 441 88.02 -49.14 20.86
CA VAL A 441 86.89 -48.24 21.13
C VAL A 441 87.35 -46.80 21.45
N SER A 442 88.63 -46.58 21.78
CA SER A 442 89.15 -45.28 22.25
C SER A 442 89.86 -44.41 21.20
N SER A 443 89.57 -44.56 19.90
CA SER A 443 90.02 -43.58 18.90
C SER A 443 89.17 -42.29 19.00
N PRO A 444 89.72 -41.14 19.47
CA PRO A 444 88.93 -39.95 19.79
C PRO A 444 88.18 -39.37 18.58
N GLY A 445 88.78 -39.46 17.40
CA GLY A 445 88.23 -38.88 16.17
C GLY A 445 87.04 -39.62 15.56
N LEU A 446 86.71 -40.83 16.03
CA LEU A 446 85.52 -41.58 15.57
C LEU A 446 84.31 -41.37 16.49
N LEU A 447 84.55 -41.03 17.76
CA LEU A 447 83.52 -40.80 18.78
C LEU A 447 83.01 -39.36 18.73
N GLU A 448 83.88 -38.39 18.46
CA GLU A 448 83.50 -36.98 18.26
C GLU A 448 82.68 -36.80 16.97
N THR A 449 83.11 -37.39 15.85
CA THR A 449 82.33 -37.35 14.61
C THR A 449 81.02 -38.13 14.71
N ALA A 450 80.98 -39.21 15.50
CA ALA A 450 79.74 -39.95 15.74
C ALA A 450 78.76 -39.15 16.61
N ALA A 451 79.26 -38.45 17.65
CA ALA A 451 78.43 -37.60 18.50
C ALA A 451 77.91 -36.35 17.76
N GLU A 452 78.71 -35.75 16.88
CA GLU A 452 78.26 -34.65 16.00
C GLU A 452 77.19 -35.11 15.01
N LEU A 453 77.39 -36.27 14.35
CA LEU A 453 76.38 -36.86 13.48
C LEU A 453 75.11 -37.26 14.23
N GLU A 454 75.22 -37.75 15.47
CA GLU A 454 74.06 -38.11 16.30
C GLU A 454 73.26 -36.86 16.72
N LYS A 455 73.95 -35.76 17.03
CA LYS A 455 73.32 -34.46 17.30
C LYS A 455 72.66 -33.86 16.06
N GLU A 456 73.30 -33.96 14.90
CA GLU A 456 72.69 -33.55 13.62
C GLU A 456 71.47 -34.41 13.26
N LEU A 457 71.51 -35.71 13.56
CA LEU A 457 70.37 -36.62 13.39
C LEU A 457 69.19 -36.26 14.31
N ILE A 458 69.47 -35.91 15.56
CA ILE A 458 68.45 -35.47 16.52
C ILE A 458 67.84 -34.13 16.08
N ASN A 459 68.66 -33.14 15.70
CA ASN A 459 68.17 -31.87 15.18
C ASN A 459 67.32 -32.07 13.91
N ALA A 460 67.80 -32.87 12.94
CA ALA A 460 67.05 -33.16 11.73
C ALA A 460 65.72 -33.87 12.02
N ARG A 461 65.68 -34.72 13.05
CA ARG A 461 64.45 -35.38 13.52
C ARG A 461 63.48 -34.38 14.15
N GLU A 462 63.95 -33.49 15.01
CA GLU A 462 63.11 -32.46 15.64
C GLU A 462 62.55 -31.47 14.60
N GLU A 463 63.36 -31.07 13.62
CA GLU A 463 62.92 -30.23 12.50
C GLU A 463 61.86 -30.94 11.63
N LEU A 464 62.04 -32.23 11.33
CA LEU A 464 61.03 -33.03 10.63
C LEU A 464 59.73 -33.17 11.43
N GLU A 465 59.79 -33.35 12.74
CA GLU A 465 58.60 -33.40 13.60
C GLU A 465 57.87 -32.05 13.63
N LEU A 466 58.61 -30.93 13.66
CA LEU A 466 58.03 -29.58 13.62
C LEU A 466 57.37 -29.29 12.26
N MET A 467 57.99 -29.68 11.15
CA MET A 467 57.40 -29.57 9.81
C MET A 467 56.15 -30.46 9.68
N ALA A 468 56.17 -31.68 10.22
CA ALA A 468 55.00 -32.56 10.22
C ALA A 468 53.87 -32.03 11.12
N ARG A 469 54.16 -31.28 12.19
CA ARG A 469 53.12 -30.59 12.98
C ARG A 469 52.52 -29.42 12.20
N LYS A 470 53.35 -28.57 11.59
CA LYS A 470 52.90 -27.47 10.72
C LYS A 470 52.08 -27.94 9.52
N GLU A 471 52.41 -29.10 8.92
CA GLU A 471 51.62 -29.69 7.84
C GLU A 471 50.25 -30.18 8.34
N ARG A 472 50.18 -30.74 9.56
CA ARG A 472 48.89 -31.13 10.15
C ARG A 472 48.04 -29.91 10.49
N GLU A 473 48.64 -28.88 11.05
CA GLU A 473 47.96 -27.61 11.35
C GLU A 473 47.42 -26.95 10.06
N SER A 474 48.23 -26.85 9.00
CA SER A 474 47.76 -26.29 7.72
C SER A 474 46.69 -27.17 7.05
N ARG A 475 46.76 -28.50 7.18
CA ARG A 475 45.67 -29.40 6.73
C ARG A 475 44.38 -29.18 7.52
N LEU A 476 44.46 -28.95 8.82
CA LEU A 476 43.29 -28.66 9.65
C LEU A 476 42.70 -27.29 9.28
N GLU A 477 43.53 -26.26 9.09
CA GLU A 477 43.10 -24.95 8.60
C GLU A 477 42.45 -25.04 7.22
N LEU A 478 43.04 -25.80 6.28
CA LEU A 478 42.45 -26.06 4.98
C LEU A 478 41.10 -26.78 5.08
N SER A 479 40.98 -27.77 5.98
CA SER A 479 39.70 -28.46 6.20
C SER A 479 38.63 -27.54 6.82
N SER A 480 39.04 -26.64 7.72
CA SER A 480 38.16 -25.63 8.32
C SER A 480 37.70 -24.63 7.27
N LEU A 481 38.61 -24.14 6.42
CA LEU A 481 38.27 -23.24 5.33
C LEU A 481 37.39 -23.92 4.29
N GLN A 482 37.65 -25.18 3.94
CA GLN A 482 36.77 -25.97 3.07
C GLN A 482 35.37 -26.09 3.66
N SER A 483 35.23 -26.38 4.97
CA SER A 483 33.92 -26.46 5.62
C SER A 483 33.17 -25.12 5.64
N LEU A 484 33.91 -24.00 5.78
CA LEU A 484 33.33 -22.66 5.75
C LEU A 484 32.87 -22.30 4.33
N VAL A 485 33.66 -22.66 3.31
CA VAL A 485 33.29 -22.48 1.91
C VAL A 485 32.06 -23.30 1.57
N THR A 486 31.99 -24.58 1.97
CA THR A 486 30.78 -25.40 1.74
C THR A 486 29.56 -24.85 2.45
N ALA A 487 29.71 -24.35 3.69
CA ALA A 487 28.61 -23.73 4.42
C ALA A 487 28.13 -22.43 3.74
N GLN A 488 29.06 -21.61 3.21
CA GLN A 488 28.70 -20.42 2.43
C GLN A 488 28.05 -20.76 1.08
N GLU A 489 28.52 -21.81 0.40
CA GLU A 489 27.90 -22.30 -0.84
C GLU A 489 26.46 -22.79 -0.60
N GLU A 490 26.22 -23.53 0.49
CA GLU A 490 24.88 -23.96 0.89
C GLU A 490 23.96 -22.77 1.22
N GLU A 491 24.46 -21.76 1.94
CA GLU A 491 23.68 -20.55 2.26
C GLU A 491 23.33 -19.75 1.00
N LEU A 492 24.27 -19.58 0.08
CA LEU A 492 24.02 -18.95 -1.22
C LEU A 492 23.02 -19.76 -2.06
N GLN A 493 23.05 -21.08 -1.98
CA GLN A 493 22.11 -21.95 -2.69
C GLN A 493 20.69 -21.86 -2.10
N VAL A 494 20.57 -21.76 -0.78
CA VAL A 494 19.29 -21.47 -0.11
C VAL A 494 18.76 -20.10 -0.53
N GLN A 495 19.61 -19.05 -0.50
CA GLN A 495 19.22 -17.70 -0.95
C GLN A 495 18.79 -17.68 -2.43
N ALA A 496 19.48 -18.42 -3.30
CA ALA A 496 19.08 -18.56 -4.69
C ALA A 496 17.70 -19.23 -4.82
N SER A 497 17.45 -20.30 -4.05
CA SER A 497 16.15 -20.98 -4.03
C SER A 497 15.01 -20.09 -3.53
N ASP A 498 15.28 -19.24 -2.53
CA ASP A 498 14.32 -18.26 -2.01
C ASP A 498 14.02 -17.19 -3.05
N ILE A 499 15.03 -16.64 -3.72
CA ILE A 499 14.86 -15.67 -4.80
C ILE A 499 14.03 -16.27 -5.94
N GLU A 500 14.30 -17.50 -6.35
CA GLU A 500 13.50 -18.18 -7.38
C GLU A 500 12.05 -18.39 -6.92
N SER A 501 11.82 -18.76 -5.65
CA SER A 501 10.48 -18.92 -5.10
C SER A 501 9.69 -17.60 -5.08
N LEU A 502 10.35 -16.50 -4.70
CA LEU A 502 9.78 -15.16 -4.72
C LEU A 502 9.50 -14.70 -6.15
N THR A 503 10.38 -15.02 -7.09
CA THR A 503 10.20 -14.71 -8.52
C THR A 503 8.98 -15.45 -9.08
N ARG A 504 8.82 -16.74 -8.77
CA ARG A 504 7.61 -17.51 -9.13
C ARG A 504 6.35 -16.94 -8.48
N ASN A 505 6.43 -16.49 -7.23
CA ASN A 505 5.30 -15.87 -6.53
C ASN A 505 4.89 -14.53 -7.17
N ILE A 506 5.87 -13.69 -7.54
CA ILE A 506 5.64 -12.44 -8.26
C ILE A 506 4.98 -12.74 -9.61
N GLN A 507 5.50 -13.68 -10.38
CA GLN A 507 4.92 -14.04 -11.68
C GLN A 507 3.48 -14.52 -11.55
N SER A 508 3.19 -15.38 -10.56
CA SER A 508 1.83 -15.84 -10.28
C SER A 508 0.90 -14.69 -9.87
N LYS A 509 1.39 -13.73 -9.08
CA LYS A 509 0.62 -12.53 -8.72
C LYS A 509 0.38 -11.61 -9.92
N GLU A 510 1.37 -11.44 -10.80
CA GLU A 510 1.21 -10.67 -12.05
C GLU A 510 0.17 -11.29 -12.97
N ASP A 511 0.18 -12.62 -13.11
CA ASP A 511 -0.78 -13.33 -13.95
C ASP A 511 -2.19 -13.26 -13.33
N LEU A 512 -2.31 -13.38 -12.00
CA LEU A 512 -3.59 -13.15 -11.31
C LEU A 512 -4.09 -11.70 -11.49
N ILE A 513 -3.19 -10.71 -11.44
CA ILE A 513 -3.55 -9.31 -11.70
C ILE A 513 -4.06 -9.14 -13.14
N LYS A 514 -3.40 -9.76 -14.13
CA LYS A 514 -3.86 -9.74 -15.53
C LYS A 514 -5.24 -10.40 -15.66
N ASP A 515 -5.45 -11.54 -15.02
CA ASP A 515 -6.74 -12.25 -15.05
C ASP A 515 -7.86 -11.43 -14.40
N LEU A 516 -7.58 -10.81 -13.25
CA LEU A 516 -8.54 -9.91 -12.59
C LEU A 516 -8.81 -8.67 -13.42
N GLN A 517 -7.78 -8.09 -14.07
CA GLN A 517 -7.96 -6.97 -15.00
C GLN A 517 -8.81 -7.38 -16.21
N MET A 518 -8.60 -8.58 -16.76
CA MET A 518 -9.43 -9.12 -17.85
C MET A 518 -10.87 -9.42 -17.41
N GLN A 519 -11.10 -9.82 -16.17
CA GLN A 519 -12.44 -10.06 -15.61
C GLN A 519 -13.17 -8.76 -15.26
N LEU A 520 -12.44 -7.70 -14.92
CA LEU A 520 -12.99 -6.38 -14.59
C LEU A 520 -13.28 -5.53 -15.83
N VAL A 521 -12.67 -5.85 -16.98
CA VAL A 521 -12.95 -5.18 -18.25
C VAL A 521 -14.13 -5.89 -18.90
N ASP A 522 -15.32 -5.28 -18.82
CA ASP A 522 -16.51 -5.80 -19.49
C ASP A 522 -16.27 -5.84 -21.02
N PRO A 523 -16.43 -6.99 -21.69
CA PRO A 523 -16.20 -7.12 -23.13
C PRO A 523 -17.16 -6.27 -23.98
N GLU A 524 -18.25 -5.77 -23.39
CA GLU A 524 -19.16 -4.81 -24.02
C GLU A 524 -18.67 -3.36 -23.93
N GLU A 525 -17.84 -3.05 -22.93
CA GLU A 525 -17.28 -1.71 -22.73
C GLU A 525 -16.10 -1.43 -23.67
N ILE A 526 -15.33 -2.44 -24.10
CA ILE A 526 -14.20 -2.23 -25.04
C ILE A 526 -14.71 -1.68 -26.40
N PRO A 527 -15.72 -2.28 -27.07
CA PRO A 527 -16.28 -1.72 -28.29
C PRO A 527 -17.07 -0.43 -28.04
N ALA A 528 -17.65 -0.25 -26.86
CA ALA A 528 -18.37 0.99 -26.52
C ALA A 528 -17.40 2.16 -26.33
N VAL A 529 -16.26 1.96 -25.66
CA VAL A 529 -15.20 2.95 -25.48
C VAL A 529 -14.55 3.27 -26.82
N GLU A 530 -14.32 2.29 -27.69
CA GLU A 530 -13.83 2.54 -29.05
C GLU A 530 -14.84 3.34 -29.90
N ARG A 531 -16.13 2.99 -29.85
CA ARG A 531 -17.20 3.75 -30.52
C ARG A 531 -17.30 5.17 -29.96
N LEU A 532 -17.30 5.34 -28.65
CA LEU A 532 -17.34 6.66 -27.99
C LEU A 532 -16.08 7.46 -28.32
N THR A 533 -14.91 6.83 -28.42
CA THR A 533 -13.66 7.51 -28.82
C THR A 533 -13.74 7.97 -30.27
N GLN A 534 -14.26 7.13 -31.17
CA GLN A 534 -14.50 7.51 -32.57
C GLN A 534 -15.56 8.62 -32.69
N GLU A 535 -16.65 8.54 -31.91
CA GLU A 535 -17.67 9.58 -31.84
C GLU A 535 -17.10 10.89 -31.30
N VAL A 536 -16.28 10.85 -30.25
CA VAL A 536 -15.61 12.04 -29.70
C VAL A 536 -14.66 12.66 -30.73
N LEU A 537 -13.93 11.86 -31.51
CA LEU A 537 -13.08 12.36 -32.59
C LEU A 537 -13.91 13.03 -33.70
N VAL A 538 -15.01 12.40 -34.13
CA VAL A 538 -15.93 12.97 -35.13
C VAL A 538 -16.61 14.22 -34.60
N LEU A 539 -17.00 14.25 -33.33
CA LEU A 539 -17.60 15.43 -32.69
C LEU A 539 -16.58 16.56 -32.56
N ARG A 540 -15.32 16.27 -32.21
CA ARG A 540 -14.26 17.29 -32.20
C ARG A 540 -14.01 17.87 -33.59
N GLU A 541 -14.03 17.04 -34.64
CA GLU A 541 -13.90 17.51 -36.02
C GLU A 541 -15.12 18.34 -36.46
N LYS A 542 -16.33 17.93 -36.09
CA LYS A 542 -17.57 18.68 -36.35
C LYS A 542 -17.61 20.00 -35.58
N VAL A 543 -17.14 20.02 -34.34
CA VAL A 543 -17.01 21.23 -33.53
C VAL A 543 -15.98 22.15 -34.14
N ALA A 544 -14.79 21.67 -34.52
CA ALA A 544 -13.78 22.48 -35.20
C ALA A 544 -14.30 23.08 -36.54
N LYS A 545 -15.05 22.29 -37.33
CA LYS A 545 -15.72 22.75 -38.57
C LYS A 545 -16.86 23.74 -38.30
N ALA A 546 -17.59 23.58 -37.20
CA ALA A 546 -18.64 24.51 -36.80
C ALA A 546 -18.07 25.82 -36.23
N GLU A 547 -16.97 25.73 -35.48
CA GLU A 547 -16.22 26.88 -34.95
C GLU A 547 -15.59 27.71 -36.06
N SER A 548 -14.96 27.07 -37.07
CA SER A 548 -14.42 27.79 -38.23
C SER A 548 -15.52 28.49 -39.03
N ARG A 549 -16.67 27.83 -39.22
CA ARG A 549 -17.83 28.40 -39.93
C ARG A 549 -18.54 29.49 -39.12
N GLY A 550 -18.55 29.37 -37.79
CA GLY A 550 -19.09 30.36 -36.87
C GLY A 550 -18.22 31.61 -36.74
N GLN A 551 -16.89 31.48 -36.78
CA GLN A 551 -15.95 32.60 -36.73
C GLN A 551 -15.99 33.45 -38.01
N GLU A 552 -16.09 32.85 -39.20
CA GLU A 552 -16.27 33.60 -40.45
C GLU A 552 -17.65 34.27 -40.53
N ALA A 553 -18.73 33.59 -40.10
CA ALA A 553 -20.07 34.15 -40.10
C ALA A 553 -20.22 35.31 -39.08
N THR A 554 -19.57 35.21 -37.92
CA THR A 554 -19.58 36.28 -36.91
C THR A 554 -18.71 37.46 -37.35
N GLY A 555 -17.56 37.23 -37.98
CA GLY A 555 -16.74 38.28 -38.58
C GLY A 555 -17.48 39.07 -39.68
N ASN A 556 -18.13 38.36 -40.62
CA ASN A 556 -18.92 38.99 -41.67
C ASN A 556 -20.15 39.75 -41.11
N ARG A 557 -20.80 39.22 -40.07
CA ARG A 557 -21.93 39.89 -39.40
C ARG A 557 -21.49 41.13 -38.63
N GLN A 558 -20.36 41.08 -37.94
CA GLN A 558 -19.78 42.23 -37.25
C GLN A 558 -19.40 43.33 -38.26
N GLN A 559 -18.79 42.97 -39.38
CA GLN A 559 -18.44 43.92 -40.43
C GLN A 559 -19.69 44.54 -41.08
N GLN A 560 -20.74 43.75 -41.30
CA GLN A 560 -22.00 44.25 -41.86
C GLN A 560 -22.78 45.13 -40.88
N LEU A 561 -22.77 44.79 -39.57
CA LEU A 561 -23.29 45.64 -38.50
C LEU A 561 -22.55 46.98 -38.45
N LEU A 562 -21.21 46.94 -38.50
CA LEU A 562 -20.37 48.13 -38.49
C LEU A 562 -20.75 49.08 -39.63
N LEU A 563 -20.83 48.58 -40.86
CA LEU A 563 -21.21 49.37 -42.04
C LEU A 563 -22.62 49.98 -41.92
N THR A 564 -23.59 49.24 -41.36
CA THR A 564 -24.94 49.78 -41.15
C THR A 564 -25.00 50.85 -40.06
N LEU A 565 -24.20 50.71 -39.00
CA LEU A 565 -24.10 51.70 -37.93
C LEU A 565 -23.38 52.97 -38.40
N GLU A 566 -22.32 52.84 -39.19
CA GLU A 566 -21.64 53.97 -39.83
C GLU A 566 -22.61 54.77 -40.72
N GLY A 567 -23.43 54.08 -41.53
CA GLY A 567 -24.47 54.72 -42.33
C GLY A 567 -25.49 55.51 -41.49
N LEU A 568 -25.93 54.97 -40.34
CA LEU A 568 -26.81 55.69 -39.43
C LEU A 568 -26.16 56.91 -38.78
N VAL A 569 -24.87 56.85 -38.47
CA VAL A 569 -24.12 57.99 -37.92
C VAL A 569 -24.07 59.12 -38.96
N VAL A 570 -23.86 58.79 -40.24
CA VAL A 570 -23.89 59.74 -41.34
C VAL A 570 -25.29 60.36 -41.48
N GLU A 571 -26.36 59.56 -41.51
CA GLU A 571 -27.72 60.10 -41.63
C GLU A 571 -28.11 60.98 -40.44
N LYS A 572 -27.70 60.63 -39.21
CA LYS A 572 -27.86 61.50 -38.04
C LYS A 572 -27.12 62.83 -38.21
N SER A 573 -25.93 62.82 -38.79
CA SER A 573 -25.18 64.05 -39.07
C SER A 573 -25.91 64.93 -40.09
N CYS A 574 -26.47 64.35 -41.16
CA CYS A 574 -27.27 65.06 -42.15
C CYS A 574 -28.57 65.63 -41.57
N LEU A 575 -29.25 64.89 -40.67
CA LEU A 575 -30.42 65.38 -39.94
C LEU A 575 -30.06 66.55 -39.02
N ASN A 576 -28.91 66.49 -38.34
CA ASN A 576 -28.43 67.60 -37.51
C ASN A 576 -28.12 68.86 -38.33
N GLU A 577 -27.50 68.70 -39.50
CA GLU A 577 -27.26 69.82 -40.43
C GLU A 577 -28.57 70.43 -40.93
N ALA A 578 -29.56 69.60 -41.27
CA ALA A 578 -30.88 70.06 -41.67
C ALA A 578 -31.60 70.80 -40.54
N LEU A 579 -31.52 70.31 -39.30
CA LEU A 579 -32.05 71.00 -38.11
C LEU A 579 -31.33 72.33 -37.86
N GLN A 580 -30.02 72.40 -38.10
CA GLN A 580 -29.28 73.66 -37.97
C GLN A 580 -29.69 74.66 -39.06
N ALA A 581 -29.87 74.20 -40.29
CA ALA A 581 -30.40 75.03 -41.37
C ALA A 581 -31.83 75.50 -41.06
N GLU A 582 -32.67 74.65 -40.47
CA GLU A 582 -34.01 75.03 -40.02
C GLU A 582 -33.95 76.12 -38.93
N ARG A 583 -33.06 75.98 -37.94
CA ARG A 583 -32.81 77.04 -36.93
C ARG A 583 -32.32 78.34 -37.56
N GLN A 584 -31.52 78.27 -38.63
CA GLN A 584 -31.07 79.44 -39.37
C GLN A 584 -32.25 80.11 -40.11
N LEU A 585 -33.12 79.34 -40.78
CA LEU A 585 -34.34 79.88 -41.40
C LEU A 585 -35.26 80.52 -40.36
N TYR A 586 -35.48 79.88 -39.21
CA TYR A 586 -36.25 80.48 -38.11
C TYR A 586 -35.60 81.76 -37.58
N SER A 587 -34.27 81.77 -37.40
CA SER A 587 -33.54 82.98 -37.00
C SER A 587 -33.67 84.09 -38.05
N SER A 588 -33.59 83.78 -39.33
CA SER A 588 -33.80 84.74 -40.42
C SER A 588 -35.23 85.28 -40.35
N LEU A 589 -36.23 84.40 -40.30
CA LEU A 589 -37.66 84.75 -40.26
C LEU A 589 -38.01 85.63 -39.04
N VAL A 590 -37.44 85.34 -37.87
CA VAL A 590 -37.63 86.13 -36.64
C VAL A 590 -36.98 87.52 -36.76
N LYS A 591 -35.77 87.62 -37.33
CA LYS A 591 -35.12 88.92 -37.58
C LYS A 591 -35.92 89.78 -38.56
N PHE A 592 -36.60 89.17 -39.54
CA PHE A 592 -37.45 89.89 -40.49
C PHE A 592 -38.83 90.26 -39.91
N HIS A 593 -39.35 89.53 -38.93
CA HIS A 593 -40.59 89.91 -38.22
C HIS A 593 -40.44 91.18 -37.37
N ALA A 594 -39.21 91.61 -37.08
CA ALA A 594 -38.92 92.81 -36.29
C ALA A 594 -39.01 94.14 -37.08
N HIS A 595 -39.03 94.11 -38.43
CA HIS A 595 -39.11 95.31 -39.29
C HIS A 595 -40.16 95.15 -40.43
N PRO A 596 -41.39 95.66 -40.27
CA PRO A 596 -42.53 95.28 -41.13
C PRO A 596 -42.59 95.90 -42.55
N ASP A 597 -41.92 97.03 -42.80
CA ASP A 597 -42.21 97.93 -43.93
C ASP A 597 -41.14 97.94 -45.06
N SER A 598 -40.45 96.81 -45.30
CA SER A 598 -39.51 96.68 -46.43
C SER A 598 -40.20 96.18 -47.72
N PRO A 599 -40.04 96.86 -48.88
CA PRO A 599 -40.71 96.49 -50.14
C PRO A 599 -40.18 95.21 -50.81
N GLU A 600 -39.06 94.65 -50.35
CA GLU A 600 -38.46 93.41 -50.87
C GLU A 600 -39.01 92.13 -50.18
N ARG A 601 -39.84 92.29 -49.14
CA ARG A 601 -40.38 91.24 -48.29
C ARG A 601 -41.04 90.08 -49.05
N GLY A 602 -41.81 90.38 -50.11
CA GLY A 602 -42.51 89.33 -50.88
C GLY A 602 -41.55 88.38 -51.60
N GLN A 603 -40.46 88.91 -52.16
CA GLN A 603 -39.45 88.10 -52.85
C GLN A 603 -38.59 87.32 -51.86
N THR A 604 -38.21 87.91 -50.72
CA THR A 604 -37.45 87.21 -49.68
C THR A 604 -38.28 86.12 -48.99
N LEU A 605 -39.55 86.37 -48.67
CA LEU A 605 -40.44 85.34 -48.11
C LEU A 605 -40.67 84.18 -49.09
N GLN A 606 -40.68 84.46 -50.39
CA GLN A 606 -40.75 83.42 -51.42
C GLN A 606 -39.48 82.55 -51.43
N VAL A 607 -38.29 83.17 -51.34
CA VAL A 607 -37.00 82.46 -51.22
C VAL A 607 -36.92 81.64 -49.93
N GLU A 608 -37.40 82.17 -48.80
CA GLU A 608 -37.46 81.45 -47.52
C GLU A 608 -38.48 80.29 -47.58
N LEU A 609 -39.63 80.46 -48.25
CA LEU A 609 -40.61 79.39 -48.46
C LEU A 609 -40.02 78.26 -49.32
N GLU A 610 -39.31 78.59 -50.39
CA GLU A 610 -38.57 77.64 -51.22
C GLU A 610 -37.46 76.95 -50.42
N GLY A 611 -36.77 77.68 -49.53
CA GLY A 611 -35.80 77.14 -48.58
C GLY A 611 -36.40 76.14 -47.60
N VAL A 612 -37.58 76.44 -47.04
CA VAL A 612 -38.33 75.53 -46.16
C VAL A 612 -38.78 74.28 -46.92
N GLN A 613 -39.26 74.42 -48.16
CA GLN A 613 -39.64 73.28 -49.00
C GLN A 613 -38.44 72.39 -49.32
N ALA A 614 -37.28 72.97 -49.63
CA ALA A 614 -36.04 72.24 -49.86
C ALA A 614 -35.53 71.53 -48.60
N LEU A 615 -35.58 72.19 -47.43
CA LEU A 615 -35.23 71.55 -46.16
C LEU A 615 -36.15 70.39 -45.81
N ARG A 616 -37.46 70.55 -46.04
CA ARG A 616 -38.42 69.47 -45.85
C ARG A 616 -38.09 68.26 -46.71
N GLY A 617 -37.76 68.47 -47.99
CA GLY A 617 -37.32 67.38 -48.88
C GLY A 617 -36.06 66.67 -48.35
N ARG A 618 -35.05 67.43 -47.91
CA ARG A 618 -33.82 66.87 -47.32
C ARG A 618 -34.08 66.08 -46.03
N LEU A 619 -34.98 66.54 -45.18
CA LEU A 619 -35.38 65.84 -43.96
C LEU A 619 -36.14 64.56 -44.28
N GLU A 620 -37.07 64.59 -45.23
CA GLU A 620 -37.82 63.40 -45.65
C GLU A 620 -36.89 62.34 -46.27
N GLU A 621 -35.90 62.74 -47.08
CA GLU A 621 -34.90 61.83 -47.65
C GLU A 621 -33.98 61.21 -46.59
N SER A 622 -33.41 62.03 -45.69
CA SER A 622 -32.50 61.54 -44.64
C SER A 622 -33.22 60.67 -43.60
N LEU A 623 -34.46 61.01 -43.25
CA LEU A 623 -35.30 60.17 -42.42
C LEU A 623 -35.67 58.85 -43.13
N GLY A 624 -35.94 58.90 -44.45
CA GLY A 624 -36.15 57.72 -45.28
C GLY A 624 -34.97 56.76 -45.27
N ARG A 625 -33.75 57.27 -45.50
CA ARG A 625 -32.50 56.49 -45.45
C ARG A 625 -32.22 55.95 -44.05
N SER A 626 -32.43 56.74 -43.01
CA SER A 626 -32.27 56.31 -41.61
C SER A 626 -33.22 55.15 -41.25
N MET A 627 -34.49 55.22 -41.68
CA MET A 627 -35.43 54.11 -41.50
C MET A 627 -35.01 52.85 -42.26
N GLU A 628 -34.43 52.98 -43.45
CA GLU A 628 -33.94 51.83 -44.20
C GLU A 628 -32.74 51.17 -43.51
N HIS A 629 -31.79 51.95 -43.00
CA HIS A 629 -30.66 51.43 -42.22
C HIS A 629 -31.12 50.77 -40.90
N LEU A 630 -32.13 51.33 -40.22
CA LEU A 630 -32.75 50.72 -39.04
C LEU A 630 -33.45 49.39 -39.37
N ARG A 631 -34.20 49.32 -40.47
CA ARG A 631 -34.81 48.05 -40.94
C ARG A 631 -33.75 47.00 -41.24
N ARG A 632 -32.63 47.38 -41.85
CA ARG A 632 -31.50 46.47 -42.09
C ARG A 632 -30.90 45.97 -40.75
N LEU A 633 -30.79 46.83 -39.74
CA LEU A 633 -30.36 46.42 -38.40
C LEU A 633 -31.34 45.47 -37.71
N GLU A 634 -32.65 45.70 -37.84
CA GLU A 634 -33.67 44.77 -37.31
C GLU A 634 -33.60 43.40 -37.99
N THR A 635 -33.35 43.36 -39.31
CA THR A 635 -33.11 42.09 -40.02
C THR A 635 -31.81 41.41 -39.58
N LEU A 636 -30.78 42.18 -39.23
CA LEU A 636 -29.53 41.63 -38.68
C LEU A 636 -29.69 41.17 -37.22
N GLY A 637 -30.65 41.70 -36.47
CA GLY A 637 -30.95 41.30 -35.09
C GLY A 637 -31.81 40.04 -34.96
N THR A 638 -32.70 39.79 -35.93
CA THR A 638 -33.68 38.68 -35.88
C THR A 638 -33.10 37.30 -36.21
N PHE A 639 -31.91 37.21 -36.82
CA PHE A 639 -31.16 35.95 -36.97
C PHE A 639 -30.36 35.55 -35.69
N GLY A 640 -30.65 36.17 -34.55
CA GLY A 640 -30.04 35.89 -33.23
C GLY A 640 -30.88 35.01 -32.30
N GLY A 641 -32.04 34.53 -32.74
CA GLY A 641 -32.79 33.47 -32.07
C GLY A 641 -32.48 32.15 -32.77
N GLY A 642 -32.04 31.15 -32.02
CA GLY A 642 -31.68 29.84 -32.54
C GLY A 642 -32.76 29.25 -33.45
N GLU A 643 -32.32 28.31 -34.29
CA GLU A 643 -33.17 27.40 -35.05
C GLU A 643 -34.17 26.69 -34.12
N GLN A 644 -35.28 27.37 -33.78
CA GLN A 644 -36.54 26.70 -33.64
C GLN A 644 -36.93 26.35 -35.05
N GLN A 645 -36.78 25.07 -35.37
CA GLN A 645 -37.43 24.41 -36.48
C GLN A 645 -38.90 24.85 -36.49
N SER A 646 -39.20 25.86 -37.30
CA SER A 646 -40.54 26.08 -37.78
C SER A 646 -40.79 24.92 -38.72
N VAL A 647 -41.40 23.87 -38.16
CA VAL A 647 -42.01 22.77 -38.88
C VAL A 647 -42.93 23.41 -39.92
N ARG A 648 -42.41 23.50 -41.15
CA ARG A 648 -43.18 23.86 -42.32
C ARG A 648 -44.05 22.65 -42.60
N VAL A 649 -45.23 22.65 -42.01
CA VAL A 649 -46.32 21.75 -42.40
C VAL A 649 -46.56 22.00 -43.88
N LEU A 650 -46.11 21.06 -44.71
CA LEU A 650 -46.52 20.94 -46.10
C LEU A 650 -48.05 20.79 -46.13
N PRO A 651 -48.78 21.62 -46.88
CA PRO A 651 -50.15 21.31 -47.21
C PRO A 651 -50.12 20.21 -48.28
N GLN A 652 -50.35 18.97 -47.87
CA GLN A 652 -50.75 17.92 -48.80
C GLN A 652 -52.25 18.10 -49.09
N HIS A 653 -52.55 18.60 -50.28
CA HIS A 653 -53.83 18.36 -50.94
C HIS A 653 -53.58 17.91 -52.38
N ALA A 654 -54.28 16.82 -52.73
CA ALA A 654 -54.60 16.30 -54.07
C ALA A 654 -53.42 15.76 -54.89
N PHE A 655 -53.35 14.44 -55.07
CA PHE A 655 -54.25 13.59 -55.87
C PHE A 655 -54.29 12.17 -55.33
#